data_AF-A0AAC8VYI7-F1
#
_entry.id   AF-A0AAC8VYI7-F1
#
_cell.length_a   1.000
_cell.length_b   1.000
_cell.length_c   1.000
_cell.angle_alpha   90.00
_cell.angle_beta   90.00
_cell.angle_gamma   90.00
#
_symmetry.space_group_name_H-M   'P 1'
#
loop_
_entity.id
_entity.type
_entity.pdbx_description
1 polymer ?
#
loop_
_entity_poly.entity_id
_entity_poly.type
_entity_poly.pdbx_seq_one_letter_code
_entity_poly.pdbx_strand_id
1 'polypeptide(L)'
;MTTLRIRALALAGAALVLGAIAPAFAAPPHHDIDLTLDPAAGRLEAVDRLTLPAGAQSLHLDAALALHEVRAGDRSIPTIRQGDRLRLTVPEGGVVTIRYGGRLPGFTTGTGLTLDGEGAFLPGAGGWLPEPSPTGTEPPTWRLSVRVPSPYVAVATGRLVEEGRDAAGYRAVFEETRSVEEPSVFAGPWTVEERLADGLRLRLYRHTEQAGLGDGYLDLSRQAIAAAAARIGPYPFDGFSIVSVPPPVGLGFPGLTAIGRSVLPLPFIRSQSLTHEILHNWWGNGVRVGDGGNWAEGLTTYMADYAAARGRGADAARAMRLDWLRDYAALPAERDRPLTEFRAKVHDAAQIVGYGKAAMLFHMLEAEIGGAAFDAAIRSFWSGHAFREAGWSDLRLAFEAASSRDLRGLFAQWLERRGAPMLTLGDARSDARAHGEGVVLTLRQDADPPYALTVPVLVETAAGVEERAVRLDGREVTVRLPVGAPPRAVSVDPGFDLFRRLSPGEAPPILRDVTLRPGAERVVAAAGEAAEAARELAGRLMDAAARDADGSGSAAPLLLVGTDAAVGRELERRGLPPVPADVAGRGSARVWVTRTADGRTALVVSGADADALRALLRPLPHYGRQSWLVFEGTKATGRGVWEMGDSPLRRVVGR
;
A
#
# COMPACT_ATOMS: atom_id res chain seq x y z
N MET A 1 -71.83 36.31 -33.33
CA MET A 1 -71.98 36.91 -34.67
C MET A 1 -70.73 37.73 -34.95
N THR A 2 -70.03 37.38 -36.03
CA THR A 2 -69.11 38.22 -36.83
C THR A 2 -69.58 39.68 -36.86
N THR A 3 -68.78 40.74 -36.74
CA THR A 3 -67.54 41.14 -37.43
C THR A 3 -67.12 42.49 -36.84
N LEU A 4 -65.82 42.83 -36.76
CA LEU A 4 -65.31 44.08 -37.35
C LEU A 4 -63.76 44.10 -37.40
N ARG A 5 -63.23 44.47 -38.56
CA ARG A 5 -61.81 44.72 -38.85
C ARG A 5 -61.43 46.15 -38.48
N ILE A 6 -60.23 46.38 -37.94
CA ILE A 6 -59.39 47.56 -38.25
C ILE A 6 -57.91 47.13 -38.30
N ARG A 7 -57.20 47.77 -39.22
CA ARG A 7 -55.85 47.52 -39.78
C ARG A 7 -54.71 47.76 -38.77
N ALA A 8 -53.61 47.02 -38.93
CA ALA A 8 -52.31 47.34 -38.34
C ALA A 8 -51.22 47.41 -39.43
N LEU A 9 -50.47 48.51 -39.40
CA LEU A 9 -49.29 48.80 -40.21
C LEU A 9 -48.10 47.92 -39.78
N ALA A 10 -47.26 47.60 -40.75
CA ALA A 10 -45.96 46.97 -40.55
C ALA A 10 -44.91 47.96 -40.06
N LEU A 11 -44.02 47.52 -39.16
CA LEU A 11 -42.65 48.01 -39.08
C LEU A 11 -41.71 46.85 -38.74
N ALA A 12 -40.63 46.76 -39.51
CA ALA A 12 -39.61 45.72 -39.45
C ALA A 12 -38.69 45.90 -38.24
N GLY A 13 -38.34 44.79 -37.58
CA GLY A 13 -37.26 44.70 -36.60
C GLY A 13 -36.28 43.62 -37.04
N ALA A 14 -35.03 44.01 -37.33
CA ALA A 14 -33.93 43.11 -37.61
C ALA A 14 -33.47 42.43 -36.31
N ALA A 15 -33.46 41.10 -36.28
CA ALA A 15 -32.85 40.32 -35.21
C ALA A 15 -31.45 39.86 -35.65
N LEU A 16 -30.41 40.40 -35.00
CA LEU A 16 -29.06 39.85 -35.05
C LEU A 16 -29.06 38.49 -34.34
N VAL A 17 -28.83 37.41 -35.09
CA VAL A 17 -28.50 36.10 -34.53
C VAL A 17 -27.00 36.10 -34.23
N LEU A 18 -26.63 36.39 -32.99
CA LEU A 18 -25.31 36.06 -32.45
C LEU A 18 -25.25 34.54 -32.29
N GLY A 19 -24.66 33.86 -33.28
CA GLY A 19 -24.27 32.46 -33.14
C GLY A 19 -23.19 32.34 -32.08
N ALA A 20 -23.54 31.82 -30.90
CA ALA A 20 -22.56 31.36 -29.94
C ALA A 20 -21.82 30.16 -30.56
N ILE A 21 -20.60 30.38 -31.02
CA ILE A 21 -19.68 29.30 -31.37
C ILE A 21 -19.32 28.63 -30.05
N ALA A 22 -19.90 27.45 -29.80
CA ALA A 22 -19.42 26.58 -28.74
C ALA A 22 -17.94 26.29 -29.03
N PRO A 23 -17.02 26.41 -28.06
CA PRO A 23 -15.63 26.05 -28.29
C PRO A 23 -15.58 24.57 -28.68
N ALA A 24 -14.95 24.28 -29.82
CA ALA A 24 -14.62 22.91 -30.19
C ALA A 24 -13.74 22.34 -29.07
N PHE A 25 -14.28 21.40 -28.28
CA PHE A 25 -13.46 20.66 -27.33
C PHE A 25 -12.36 19.96 -28.12
N ALA A 26 -11.11 20.28 -27.84
CA ALA A 26 -9.98 19.55 -28.40
C ALA A 26 -10.11 18.07 -28.01
N ALA A 27 -9.97 17.16 -28.96
CA ALA A 27 -9.98 15.74 -28.66
C ALA A 27 -8.88 15.43 -27.62
N PRO A 28 -9.16 14.57 -26.62
CA PRO A 28 -8.15 14.18 -25.65
C PRO A 28 -6.96 13.52 -26.37
N PRO A 29 -5.74 13.63 -25.85
CA PRO A 29 -4.58 12.98 -26.45
C PRO A 29 -4.82 11.48 -26.63
N HIS A 30 -4.47 10.98 -27.82
CA HIS A 30 -4.53 9.57 -28.16
C HIS A 30 -3.22 9.16 -28.81
N HIS A 31 -2.64 8.06 -28.35
CA HIS A 31 -1.43 7.47 -28.92
C HIS A 31 -1.77 6.21 -29.73
N ASP A 32 -1.26 6.11 -30.95
CA ASP A 32 -1.26 4.88 -31.74
C ASP A 32 0.19 4.51 -32.10
N ILE A 33 0.71 3.53 -31.36
CA ILE A 33 2.14 3.29 -31.16
C ILE A 33 2.54 1.98 -31.84
N ASP A 34 3.53 2.05 -32.74
CA ASP A 34 4.28 0.90 -33.22
C ASP A 34 5.64 0.85 -32.51
N LEU A 35 5.80 -0.10 -31.59
CA LEU A 35 6.98 -0.27 -30.74
C LEU A 35 7.76 -1.54 -31.13
N THR A 36 9.06 -1.40 -31.34
CA THR A 36 10.00 -2.53 -31.47
C THR A 36 11.00 -2.48 -30.32
N LEU A 37 11.08 -3.56 -29.55
CA LEU A 37 12.04 -3.72 -28.47
C LEU A 37 12.99 -4.87 -28.80
N ASP A 38 14.29 -4.63 -28.63
CA ASP A 38 15.32 -5.66 -28.70
C ASP A 38 16.07 -5.69 -27.37
N PRO A 39 15.57 -6.48 -26.38
CA PRO A 39 16.17 -6.57 -25.06
C PRO A 39 17.66 -6.90 -25.09
N ALA A 40 18.05 -7.90 -25.89
CA ALA A 40 19.45 -8.32 -26.01
C ALA A 40 20.35 -7.21 -26.56
N ALA A 41 19.86 -6.38 -27.48
CA ALA A 41 20.62 -5.26 -28.03
C ALA A 41 20.59 -3.99 -27.15
N GLY A 42 19.76 -3.94 -26.10
CA GLY A 42 19.59 -2.73 -25.31
C GLY A 42 18.86 -1.63 -26.08
N ARG A 43 18.06 -1.95 -27.11
CA ARG A 43 17.49 -0.97 -28.05
C ARG A 43 15.96 -0.92 -28.06
N LEU A 44 15.44 0.29 -28.20
CA LEU A 44 14.03 0.61 -28.46
C LEU A 44 13.90 1.43 -29.74
N GLU A 45 12.89 1.15 -30.55
CA GLU A 45 12.45 1.97 -31.68
C GLU A 45 10.94 2.12 -31.65
N ALA A 46 10.43 3.34 -31.84
CA ALA A 46 9.01 3.64 -31.78
C ALA A 46 8.56 4.62 -32.86
N VAL A 47 7.34 4.38 -33.37
CA VAL A 47 6.58 5.33 -34.17
C VAL A 47 5.26 5.58 -33.46
N ASP A 48 5.09 6.79 -32.93
CA ASP A 48 3.87 7.20 -32.26
C ASP A 48 3.07 8.15 -33.15
N ARG A 49 1.80 7.84 -33.37
CA ARG A 49 0.82 8.70 -34.04
C ARG A 49 -0.01 9.38 -32.96
N LEU A 50 0.50 10.51 -32.47
CA LEU A 50 -0.06 11.24 -31.35
C LEU A 50 -1.07 12.31 -31.81
N THR A 51 -2.30 12.24 -31.31
CA THR A 51 -3.32 13.27 -31.54
C THR A 51 -3.08 14.48 -30.63
N LEU A 52 -2.84 15.66 -31.20
CA LEU A 52 -2.56 16.90 -30.47
C LEU A 52 -3.48 18.06 -30.92
N PRO A 53 -3.80 19.01 -30.01
CA PRO A 53 -4.44 20.25 -30.40
C PRO A 53 -3.51 21.14 -31.25
N ALA A 54 -4.10 22.07 -31.99
CA ALA A 54 -3.35 23.11 -32.71
C ALA A 54 -2.57 24.01 -31.73
N GLY A 55 -1.50 24.64 -32.22
CA GLY A 55 -0.69 25.59 -31.47
C GLY A 55 0.58 24.99 -30.87
N ALA A 56 1.20 25.74 -29.96
CA ALA A 56 2.45 25.36 -29.33
C ALA A 56 2.26 24.20 -28.35
N GLN A 57 3.08 23.15 -28.51
CA GLN A 57 3.08 21.96 -27.67
C GLN A 57 4.44 21.82 -26.99
N SER A 58 4.42 21.36 -25.73
CA SER A 58 5.60 20.85 -25.05
C SER A 58 5.35 19.37 -24.77
N LEU A 59 6.24 18.50 -25.20
CA LEU A 59 6.21 17.07 -24.89
C LEU A 59 7.39 16.70 -24.00
N HIS A 60 7.22 15.73 -23.11
CA HIS A 60 8.30 15.09 -22.37
C HIS A 60 8.70 13.79 -23.09
N LEU A 61 10.00 13.58 -23.30
CA LEU A 61 10.59 12.37 -23.87
C LEU A 61 12.02 12.22 -23.34
N ASP A 62 12.31 11.08 -22.72
CA ASP A 62 13.56 10.78 -22.03
C ASP A 62 14.80 11.10 -22.90
N ALA A 63 15.80 11.70 -22.27
CA ALA A 63 17.04 12.16 -22.90
C ALA A 63 17.75 11.06 -23.72
N ALA A 64 17.66 9.80 -23.28
CA ALA A 64 18.26 8.62 -23.92
C ALA A 64 17.63 8.27 -25.27
N LEU A 65 16.42 8.75 -25.55
CA LEU A 65 15.71 8.52 -26.80
C LEU A 65 15.99 9.66 -27.79
N ALA A 66 16.60 9.32 -28.91
CA ALA A 66 16.88 10.24 -30.00
C ALA A 66 15.62 10.44 -30.83
N LEU A 67 15.25 11.71 -31.04
CA LEU A 67 14.19 12.09 -31.96
C LEU A 67 14.70 11.98 -33.40
N HIS A 68 14.05 11.16 -34.23
CA HIS A 68 14.41 10.96 -35.62
C HIS A 68 13.55 11.79 -36.57
N GLU A 69 12.25 11.91 -36.30
CA GLU A 69 11.32 12.63 -37.16
C GLU A 69 10.10 13.12 -36.38
N VAL A 70 9.57 14.29 -36.75
CA VAL A 70 8.23 14.78 -36.35
C VAL A 70 7.52 15.31 -37.59
N ARG A 71 6.33 14.82 -37.88
CA ARG A 71 5.54 15.25 -39.04
C ARG A 71 4.03 15.29 -38.79
N ALA A 72 3.33 16.20 -39.45
CA ALA A 72 1.87 16.19 -39.57
C ALA A 72 1.49 15.95 -41.03
N GLY A 73 0.90 14.79 -41.32
CA GLY A 73 0.75 14.29 -42.69
C GLY A 73 2.14 14.14 -43.35
N ASP A 74 2.33 14.85 -44.47
CA ASP A 74 3.58 14.88 -45.22
C ASP A 74 4.51 16.06 -44.83
N ARG A 75 4.06 16.95 -43.93
CA ARG A 75 4.82 18.14 -43.52
C ARG A 75 5.69 17.84 -42.31
N SER A 76 7.00 18.01 -42.43
CA SER A 76 7.92 17.98 -41.29
C SER A 76 7.67 19.16 -40.35
N ILE A 77 7.66 18.91 -39.04
CA ILE A 77 7.47 19.91 -38.00
C ILE A 77 8.82 20.24 -37.36
N PRO A 78 9.30 21.49 -37.46
CA PRO A 78 10.47 21.93 -36.71
C PRO A 78 10.27 21.71 -35.21
N THR A 79 11.18 20.95 -34.60
CA THR A 79 11.10 20.56 -33.19
C THR A 79 12.39 20.95 -32.48
N ILE A 80 12.26 21.67 -31.38
CA ILE A 80 13.38 22.09 -30.54
C ILE A 80 13.45 21.17 -29.32
N ARG A 81 14.59 20.49 -29.12
CA ARG A 81 14.83 19.67 -27.93
C ARG A 81 15.65 20.44 -26.90
N GLN A 82 15.21 20.42 -25.65
CA GLN A 82 15.94 20.95 -24.49
C GLN A 82 15.91 19.90 -23.38
N GLY A 83 16.98 19.11 -23.25
CA GLY A 83 17.01 17.96 -22.34
C GLY A 83 15.96 16.92 -22.72
N ASP A 84 15.07 16.63 -21.79
CA ASP A 84 13.93 15.71 -21.91
C ASP A 84 12.65 16.39 -22.46
N ARG A 85 12.72 17.67 -22.87
CA ARG A 85 11.56 18.39 -23.41
C ARG A 85 11.67 18.62 -24.90
N LEU A 86 10.61 18.31 -25.63
CA LEU A 86 10.40 18.65 -27.03
C LEU A 86 9.43 19.82 -27.13
N ARG A 87 9.77 20.84 -27.93
CA ARG A 87 8.88 21.97 -28.24
C ARG A 87 8.61 22.01 -29.73
N LEU A 88 7.33 22.01 -30.10
CA LEU A 88 6.88 22.03 -31.49
C LEU A 88 5.59 22.84 -31.62
N THR A 89 5.23 23.25 -32.84
CA THR A 89 3.97 23.95 -33.12
C THR A 89 3.14 23.14 -34.11
N VAL A 90 1.95 22.71 -33.67
CA VAL A 90 1.02 21.93 -34.48
C VAL A 90 0.14 22.90 -35.29
N PRO A 91 0.11 22.84 -36.64
CA PRO A 91 -0.54 23.87 -37.45
C PRO A 91 -2.07 23.94 -37.28
N GLU A 92 -2.75 22.80 -37.46
CA GLU A 92 -4.23 22.73 -37.57
C GLU A 92 -4.84 21.76 -36.54
N GLY A 93 -4.02 21.23 -35.63
CA GLY A 93 -4.39 20.11 -34.74
C GLY A 93 -4.48 18.78 -35.50
N GLY A 94 -4.62 17.68 -34.77
CA GLY A 94 -4.74 16.34 -35.33
C GLY A 94 -3.51 15.47 -35.09
N VAL A 95 -3.30 14.48 -35.96
CA VAL A 95 -2.29 13.44 -35.77
C VAL A 95 -0.89 13.94 -36.15
N VAL A 96 0.02 13.88 -35.20
CA VAL A 96 1.45 14.11 -35.36
C VAL A 96 2.17 12.77 -35.25
N THR A 97 2.91 12.38 -36.29
CA THR A 97 3.76 11.20 -36.25
C THR A 97 5.13 11.57 -35.70
N ILE A 98 5.55 10.90 -34.64
CA ILE A 98 6.84 11.08 -33.95
C ILE A 98 7.61 9.76 -34.08
N ARG A 99 8.80 9.79 -34.67
CA ARG A 99 9.71 8.65 -34.74
C ARG A 99 10.89 8.89 -33.83
N TYR A 100 11.19 7.92 -32.97
CA TYR A 100 12.25 8.03 -31.99
C TYR A 100 12.78 6.66 -31.59
N GLY A 101 13.99 6.61 -31.09
CA GLY A 101 14.64 5.38 -30.71
C GLY A 101 15.96 5.62 -30.01
N GLY A 102 16.50 4.59 -29.39
CA GLY A 102 17.72 4.74 -28.62
C GLY A 102 18.13 3.49 -27.88
N ARG A 103 19.21 3.62 -27.11
CA ARG A 103 19.65 2.59 -26.18
C ARG A 103 19.22 2.97 -24.77
N LEU A 104 18.68 2.01 -24.05
CA LEU A 104 18.28 2.17 -22.66
C LEU A 104 19.28 1.44 -21.75
N PRO A 105 19.38 1.85 -20.48
CA PRO A 105 20.26 1.17 -19.55
C PRO A 105 19.64 -0.16 -19.08
N GLY A 106 20.46 -1.06 -18.51
CA GLY A 106 20.00 -2.37 -18.03
C GLY A 106 19.41 -2.32 -16.61
N PHE A 107 18.88 -3.45 -16.12
CA PHE A 107 18.25 -3.53 -14.79
C PHE A 107 19.20 -3.23 -13.62
N THR A 108 20.51 -3.22 -13.84
CA THR A 108 21.53 -2.93 -12.82
C THR A 108 21.71 -1.44 -12.51
N THR A 109 21.17 -0.53 -13.33
CA THR A 109 21.41 0.91 -13.20
C THR A 109 20.32 1.67 -12.46
N GLY A 110 19.20 1.03 -12.10
CA GLY A 110 18.09 1.67 -11.37
C GLY A 110 16.70 1.15 -11.74
N THR A 111 15.66 1.88 -11.32
CA THR A 111 14.24 1.49 -11.40
C THR A 111 13.44 2.24 -12.49
N GLY A 112 14.11 2.81 -13.50
CA GLY A 112 13.48 3.54 -14.60
C GLY A 112 13.31 2.69 -15.87
N LEU A 113 13.34 3.35 -17.03
CA LEU A 113 13.38 2.68 -18.33
C LEU A 113 14.57 1.70 -18.37
N THR A 114 14.28 0.41 -18.49
CA THR A 114 15.29 -0.63 -18.41
C THR A 114 15.13 -1.66 -19.52
N LEU A 115 16.25 -2.05 -20.13
CA LEU A 115 16.24 -2.96 -21.26
C LEU A 115 17.62 -3.62 -21.42
N ASP A 116 17.69 -4.93 -21.20
CA ASP A 116 18.89 -5.75 -21.37
C ASP A 116 18.54 -7.22 -21.71
N GLY A 117 19.53 -8.12 -21.71
CA GLY A 117 19.34 -9.53 -22.04
C GLY A 117 18.30 -10.26 -21.18
N GLU A 118 18.01 -9.78 -19.97
CA GLU A 118 16.99 -10.37 -19.09
C GLU A 118 15.57 -9.92 -19.44
N GLY A 119 15.40 -8.84 -20.21
CA GLY A 119 14.09 -8.34 -20.63
C GLY A 119 14.02 -6.82 -20.79
N ALA A 120 12.80 -6.29 -20.73
CA ALA A 120 12.53 -4.86 -20.75
C ALA A 120 11.44 -4.49 -19.74
N PHE A 121 11.54 -3.29 -19.18
CA PHE A 121 10.47 -2.63 -18.45
C PHE A 121 10.44 -1.14 -18.81
N LEU A 122 9.31 -0.71 -19.36
CA LEU A 122 8.99 0.67 -19.71
C LEU A 122 7.77 1.09 -18.87
N PRO A 123 7.97 1.71 -17.70
CA PRO A 123 6.85 2.21 -16.89
C PRO A 123 6.03 3.29 -17.61
N GLY A 124 4.73 3.33 -17.35
CA GLY A 124 3.89 4.49 -17.65
C GLY A 124 4.42 5.75 -16.94
N ALA A 125 4.27 6.92 -17.57
CA ALA A 125 4.91 8.18 -17.15
C ALA A 125 6.45 8.09 -17.01
N GLY A 126 7.08 7.07 -17.60
CA GLY A 126 8.53 6.85 -17.57
C GLY A 126 9.30 7.65 -18.62
N GLY A 127 8.62 8.49 -19.40
CA GLY A 127 9.24 9.32 -20.44
C GLY A 127 9.65 8.56 -21.71
N TRP A 128 9.27 7.28 -21.87
CA TRP A 128 9.51 6.55 -23.12
C TRP A 128 8.48 6.87 -24.22
N LEU A 129 7.36 7.47 -23.84
CA LEU A 129 6.31 7.94 -24.73
C LEU A 129 6.31 9.49 -24.74
N PRO A 130 6.12 10.16 -25.90
CA PRO A 130 6.03 11.62 -25.95
C PRO A 130 4.80 12.17 -25.23
N GLU A 131 4.95 12.64 -24.00
CA GLU A 131 3.82 13.03 -23.15
C GLU A 131 3.58 14.55 -23.16
N PRO A 132 2.35 15.04 -23.43
CA PRO A 132 2.04 16.46 -23.36
C PRO A 132 2.30 17.06 -21.96
N SER A 133 2.89 18.27 -21.92
CA SER A 133 3.22 19.02 -20.70
C SER A 133 2.60 20.44 -20.75
N PRO A 134 1.84 20.86 -19.71
CA PRO A 134 1.47 20.08 -18.54
C PRO A 134 0.61 18.87 -18.94
N THR A 135 0.79 17.77 -18.21
CA THR A 135 -0.09 16.62 -18.34
C THR A 135 -1.53 17.08 -18.04
N GLY A 136 -2.49 16.61 -18.81
CA GLY A 136 -3.91 16.86 -18.52
C GLY A 136 -4.28 16.25 -17.16
N THR A 137 -5.47 16.58 -16.66
CA THR A 137 -6.03 15.92 -15.46
C THR A 137 -6.40 14.46 -15.70
N GLU A 138 -6.46 14.04 -16.96
CA GLU A 138 -6.88 12.72 -17.39
C GLU A 138 -5.77 12.06 -18.24
N PRO A 139 -5.37 10.82 -17.93
CA PRO A 139 -4.42 10.04 -18.73
C PRO A 139 -4.89 9.84 -20.18
N PRO A 140 -3.98 9.66 -21.14
CA PRO A 140 -4.35 9.48 -22.54
C PRO A 140 -5.02 8.12 -22.78
N THR A 141 -5.75 8.02 -23.89
CA THR A 141 -6.12 6.70 -24.46
C THR A 141 -5.03 6.25 -25.41
N TRP A 142 -4.91 4.95 -25.65
CA TRP A 142 -3.82 4.45 -26.48
C TRP A 142 -4.09 3.09 -27.11
N ARG A 143 -3.41 2.86 -28.23
CA ARG A 143 -3.25 1.57 -28.90
C ARG A 143 -1.76 1.31 -29.10
N LEU A 144 -1.30 0.13 -28.70
CA LEU A 144 0.12 -0.23 -28.70
C LEU A 144 0.34 -1.55 -29.43
N SER A 145 1.00 -1.52 -30.58
CA SER A 145 1.54 -2.68 -31.27
C SER A 145 3.01 -2.86 -30.88
N VAL A 146 3.34 -3.91 -30.12
CA VAL A 146 4.69 -4.20 -29.66
C VAL A 146 5.26 -5.44 -30.36
N ARG A 147 6.52 -5.36 -30.79
CA ARG A 147 7.29 -6.44 -31.40
C ARG A 147 8.61 -6.68 -30.65
N VAL A 148 8.90 -7.94 -30.38
CA VAL A 148 10.15 -8.40 -29.75
C VAL A 148 10.72 -9.62 -30.47
N PRO A 149 12.06 -9.78 -30.56
CA PRO A 149 12.67 -10.97 -31.14
C PRO A 149 12.50 -12.20 -30.24
N SER A 150 12.69 -13.40 -30.80
CA SER A 150 12.81 -14.63 -29.99
C SER A 150 14.05 -14.55 -29.08
N PRO A 151 14.00 -15.03 -27.83
CA PRO A 151 12.92 -15.80 -27.19
C PRO A 151 11.86 -14.97 -26.45
N TYR A 152 11.91 -13.64 -26.55
CA TYR A 152 11.11 -12.76 -25.71
C TYR A 152 9.60 -12.82 -26.05
N VAL A 153 8.79 -12.51 -25.05
CA VAL A 153 7.35 -12.24 -25.13
C VAL A 153 7.13 -10.86 -24.52
N ALA A 154 6.21 -10.08 -25.08
CA ALA A 154 5.82 -8.78 -24.55
C ALA A 154 4.41 -8.79 -23.95
N VAL A 155 4.23 -8.02 -22.89
CA VAL A 155 2.94 -7.72 -22.25
C VAL A 155 2.89 -6.24 -21.91
N ALA A 156 1.75 -5.60 -22.10
CA ALA A 156 1.49 -4.26 -21.59
C ALA A 156 0.29 -4.28 -20.66
N THR A 157 0.06 -3.17 -19.95
CA THR A 157 -1.23 -2.92 -19.30
C THR A 157 -2.36 -2.84 -20.35
N GLY A 158 -3.60 -2.60 -19.95
CA GLY A 158 -4.74 -2.53 -20.88
C GLY A 158 -5.19 -3.87 -21.48
N ARG A 159 -6.06 -3.79 -22.48
CA ARG A 159 -6.72 -4.95 -23.10
C ARG A 159 -5.86 -5.55 -24.21
N LEU A 160 -5.58 -6.84 -24.13
CA LEU A 160 -4.95 -7.58 -25.23
C LEU A 160 -5.95 -7.81 -26.38
N VAL A 161 -5.64 -7.24 -27.56
CA VAL A 161 -6.48 -7.31 -28.77
C VAL A 161 -6.04 -8.42 -29.70
N GLU A 162 -4.73 -8.55 -29.93
CA GLU A 162 -4.15 -9.50 -30.88
C GLU A 162 -2.78 -9.94 -30.38
N GLU A 163 -2.39 -11.20 -30.60
CA GLU A 163 -1.02 -11.66 -30.42
C GLU A 163 -0.67 -12.79 -31.39
N GLY A 164 0.61 -12.94 -31.67
CA GLY A 164 1.11 -13.99 -32.53
C GLY A 164 2.63 -14.05 -32.60
N ARG A 165 3.13 -15.08 -33.27
CA ARG A 165 4.55 -15.22 -33.59
C ARG A 165 4.73 -15.37 -35.10
N ASP A 166 5.78 -14.74 -35.62
CA ASP A 166 6.20 -14.83 -37.01
C ASP A 166 7.74 -15.01 -37.08
N ALA A 167 8.30 -14.99 -38.29
CA ALA A 167 9.76 -15.13 -38.49
C ALA A 167 10.59 -14.01 -37.82
N ALA A 168 9.99 -12.85 -37.54
CA ALA A 168 10.64 -11.73 -36.88
C ALA A 168 10.48 -11.76 -35.34
N GLY A 169 9.75 -12.73 -34.78
CA GLY A 169 9.61 -12.93 -33.34
C GLY A 169 8.15 -12.90 -32.88
N TYR A 170 7.91 -12.29 -31.72
CA TYR A 170 6.59 -12.14 -31.12
C TYR A 170 6.03 -10.74 -31.40
N ARG A 171 4.73 -10.66 -31.70
CA ARG A 171 3.99 -9.40 -31.82
C ARG A 171 2.71 -9.50 -30.99
N ALA A 172 2.38 -8.42 -30.29
CA ALA A 172 1.08 -8.27 -29.65
C ALA A 172 0.56 -6.84 -29.78
N VAL A 173 -0.76 -6.69 -29.74
CA VAL A 173 -1.44 -5.41 -29.75
C VAL A 173 -2.30 -5.26 -28.51
N PHE A 174 -2.05 -4.21 -27.76
CA PHE A 174 -2.77 -3.82 -26.55
C PHE A 174 -3.52 -2.52 -26.79
N GLU A 175 -4.58 -2.28 -26.04
CA GLU A 175 -5.39 -1.09 -26.16
C GLU A 175 -6.02 -0.70 -24.83
N GLU A 176 -6.05 0.60 -24.55
CA GLU A 176 -6.80 1.16 -23.45
C GLU A 176 -7.61 2.37 -23.96
N THR A 177 -8.93 2.21 -23.89
CA THR A 177 -9.90 3.24 -24.33
C THR A 177 -10.48 4.00 -23.16
N ARG A 178 -10.24 3.54 -21.93
CA ARG A 178 -10.54 4.23 -20.68
C ARG A 178 -9.37 5.16 -20.35
N SER A 179 -9.64 6.38 -19.88
CA SER A 179 -8.58 7.27 -19.38
C SER A 179 -8.09 6.77 -18.00
N VAL A 180 -7.15 5.82 -17.99
CA VAL A 180 -6.68 5.14 -16.77
C VAL A 180 -5.23 5.46 -16.45
N GLU A 181 -4.32 5.17 -17.38
CA GLU A 181 -2.88 5.43 -17.29
C GLU A 181 -2.22 5.31 -18.68
N GLU A 182 -1.01 5.84 -18.82
CA GLU A 182 -0.09 5.52 -19.92
C GLU A 182 0.32 4.03 -19.89
N PRO A 183 0.61 3.42 -21.05
CA PRO A 183 0.94 2.00 -21.09
C PRO A 183 2.24 1.71 -20.32
N SER A 184 2.20 0.74 -19.42
CA SER A 184 3.40 0.10 -18.88
C SER A 184 3.70 -1.15 -19.70
N VAL A 185 4.91 -1.26 -20.26
CA VAL A 185 5.31 -2.36 -21.15
C VAL A 185 6.42 -3.19 -20.52
N PHE A 186 6.27 -4.50 -20.59
CA PHE A 186 7.25 -5.46 -20.14
C PHE A 186 7.59 -6.45 -21.26
N ALA A 187 8.84 -6.88 -21.32
CA ALA A 187 9.24 -8.01 -22.15
C ALA A 187 10.19 -8.92 -21.38
N GLY A 188 10.11 -10.22 -21.61
CA GLY A 188 10.98 -11.19 -20.95
C GLY A 188 10.96 -12.54 -21.66
N PRO A 189 11.95 -13.40 -21.38
CA PRO A 189 12.05 -14.74 -21.95
C PRO A 189 11.08 -15.70 -21.24
N TRP A 190 9.78 -15.41 -21.35
CA TRP A 190 8.75 -16.09 -20.57
C TRP A 190 8.10 -17.27 -21.29
N THR A 191 7.67 -18.23 -20.48
CA THR A 191 6.54 -19.10 -20.82
C THR A 191 5.27 -18.47 -20.29
N VAL A 192 4.24 -18.40 -21.13
CA VAL A 192 2.92 -17.84 -20.74
C VAL A 192 1.97 -18.99 -20.43
N GLU A 193 1.42 -18.99 -19.22
CA GLU A 193 0.28 -19.84 -18.86
C GLU A 193 -0.99 -18.99 -18.86
N GLU A 194 -2.06 -19.49 -19.47
CA GLU A 194 -3.33 -18.77 -19.62
C GLU A 194 -4.51 -19.61 -19.14
N ARG A 195 -5.49 -18.94 -18.54
CA ARG A 195 -6.82 -19.47 -18.27
C ARG A 195 -7.88 -18.43 -18.61
N LEU A 196 -8.87 -18.82 -19.41
CA LEU A 196 -10.11 -18.06 -19.56
C LEU A 196 -11.09 -18.49 -18.46
N ALA A 197 -11.55 -17.54 -17.65
CA ALA A 197 -12.49 -17.81 -16.56
C ALA A 197 -13.45 -16.63 -16.41
N ASP A 198 -14.76 -16.91 -16.41
CA ASP A 198 -15.81 -15.90 -16.19
C ASP A 198 -15.72 -14.69 -17.15
N GLY A 199 -15.29 -14.93 -18.39
CA GLY A 199 -15.08 -13.88 -19.40
C GLY A 199 -13.75 -13.12 -19.28
N LEU A 200 -12.93 -13.43 -18.27
CA LEU A 200 -11.63 -12.81 -18.01
C LEU A 200 -10.48 -13.67 -18.54
N ARG A 201 -9.46 -13.00 -19.09
CA ARG A 201 -8.20 -13.64 -19.46
C ARG A 201 -7.20 -13.53 -18.31
N LEU A 202 -6.91 -14.65 -17.65
CA LEU A 202 -5.92 -14.72 -16.57
C LEU A 202 -4.61 -15.27 -17.09
N ARG A 203 -3.49 -14.58 -16.83
CA ARG A 203 -2.17 -14.99 -17.32
C ARG A 203 -1.08 -14.96 -16.27
N LEU A 204 -0.15 -15.91 -16.40
CA LEU A 204 1.11 -15.91 -15.68
C LEU A 204 2.26 -15.91 -16.71
N TYR A 205 3.02 -14.82 -16.73
CA TYR A 205 4.25 -14.69 -17.51
C TYR A 205 5.42 -15.05 -16.60
N ARG A 206 5.94 -16.27 -16.75
CA ARG A 206 6.95 -16.80 -15.84
C ARG A 206 8.25 -17.18 -16.52
N HIS A 207 9.32 -17.11 -15.76
CA HIS A 207 10.60 -17.67 -16.16
C HIS A 207 10.56 -19.21 -16.10
N THR A 208 11.49 -19.86 -16.80
CA THR A 208 11.49 -21.32 -16.98
C THR A 208 11.58 -22.07 -15.64
N GLU A 209 12.39 -21.61 -14.70
CA GLU A 209 12.58 -22.26 -13.40
C GLU A 209 11.38 -22.14 -12.44
N GLN A 210 10.37 -21.35 -12.82
CA GLN A 210 9.14 -21.14 -12.05
C GLN A 210 7.99 -22.06 -12.52
N ALA A 211 8.33 -23.17 -13.19
CA ALA A 211 7.34 -24.14 -13.66
C ALA A 211 6.49 -24.69 -12.50
N GLY A 212 5.21 -24.95 -12.77
CA GLY A 212 4.26 -25.48 -11.79
C GLY A 212 3.62 -24.44 -10.86
N LEU A 213 3.93 -23.15 -11.03
CA LEU A 213 3.26 -22.07 -10.28
C LEU A 213 1.87 -21.71 -10.86
N GLY A 214 1.63 -21.95 -12.15
CA GLY A 214 0.45 -21.46 -12.87
C GLY A 214 -0.89 -21.72 -12.20
N ASP A 215 -1.23 -22.99 -11.94
CA ASP A 215 -2.53 -23.36 -11.35
C ASP A 215 -2.82 -22.60 -10.05
N GLY A 216 -1.85 -22.60 -9.12
CA GLY A 216 -2.03 -21.96 -7.82
C GLY A 216 -2.19 -20.44 -7.89
N TYR A 217 -1.57 -19.79 -8.87
CA TYR A 217 -1.72 -18.34 -9.08
C TYR A 217 -3.00 -17.99 -9.82
N LEU A 218 -3.30 -18.68 -10.93
CA LEU A 218 -4.48 -18.39 -11.75
C LEU A 218 -5.78 -18.72 -11.01
N ASP A 219 -5.82 -19.80 -10.23
CA ASP A 219 -7.00 -20.13 -9.42
C ASP A 219 -7.23 -19.14 -8.29
N LEU A 220 -6.16 -18.69 -7.63
CA LEU A 220 -6.26 -17.66 -6.61
C LEU A 220 -6.73 -16.34 -7.21
N SER A 221 -6.21 -15.96 -8.39
CA SER A 221 -6.66 -14.76 -9.10
C SER A 221 -8.14 -14.80 -9.42
N ARG A 222 -8.63 -15.93 -9.99
CA ARG A 222 -10.05 -16.11 -10.26
C ARG A 222 -10.91 -15.98 -9.01
N GLN A 223 -10.53 -16.66 -7.92
CA GLN A 223 -11.27 -16.64 -6.66
C GLN A 223 -11.30 -15.24 -6.03
N ALA A 224 -10.15 -14.57 -5.98
CA ALA A 224 -10.03 -13.23 -5.42
C ALA A 224 -10.86 -12.20 -6.22
N ILE A 225 -10.78 -12.25 -7.56
CA ILE A 225 -11.58 -11.37 -8.43
C ILE A 225 -13.07 -11.63 -8.23
N ALA A 226 -13.52 -12.89 -8.22
CA ALA A 226 -14.93 -13.22 -8.02
C ALA A 226 -15.46 -12.75 -6.66
N ALA A 227 -14.69 -12.95 -5.58
CA ALA A 227 -15.05 -12.53 -4.23
C ALA A 227 -15.14 -10.99 -4.11
N ALA A 228 -14.15 -10.28 -4.65
CA ALA A 228 -14.14 -8.82 -4.67
C ALA A 228 -15.28 -8.27 -5.54
N ALA A 229 -15.53 -8.87 -6.71
CA ALA A 229 -16.60 -8.45 -7.60
C ALA A 229 -17.99 -8.59 -6.97
N ALA A 230 -18.23 -9.67 -6.21
CA ALA A 230 -19.47 -9.87 -5.48
C ALA A 230 -19.70 -8.81 -4.38
N ARG A 231 -18.63 -8.30 -3.75
CA ARG A 231 -18.71 -7.31 -2.67
C ARG A 231 -18.78 -5.88 -3.18
N ILE A 232 -18.02 -5.55 -4.23
CA ILE A 232 -17.79 -4.18 -4.73
C ILE A 232 -18.61 -3.87 -5.98
N GLY A 233 -18.67 -4.80 -6.92
CA GLY A 233 -19.18 -4.58 -8.27
C GLY A 233 -18.25 -5.16 -9.34
N PRO A 234 -18.65 -5.13 -10.62
CA PRO A 234 -17.93 -5.80 -11.70
C PRO A 234 -16.43 -5.48 -11.73
N TYR A 235 -15.62 -6.48 -12.08
CA TYR A 235 -14.17 -6.29 -12.26
C TYR A 235 -13.92 -5.28 -13.39
N PRO A 236 -13.05 -4.27 -13.20
CA PRO A 236 -12.95 -3.14 -14.14
C PRO A 236 -12.17 -3.41 -15.42
N PHE A 237 -11.43 -4.50 -15.52
CA PHE A 237 -10.53 -4.79 -16.64
C PHE A 237 -10.86 -6.11 -17.34
N ASP A 238 -10.29 -6.31 -18.52
CA ASP A 238 -10.59 -7.45 -19.41
C ASP A 238 -9.91 -8.76 -18.98
N GLY A 239 -8.97 -8.67 -18.04
CA GLY A 239 -8.16 -9.78 -17.56
C GLY A 239 -7.19 -9.33 -16.48
N PHE A 240 -6.48 -10.30 -15.91
CA PHE A 240 -5.45 -10.05 -14.91
C PHE A 240 -4.18 -10.85 -15.23
N SER A 241 -3.05 -10.16 -15.31
CA SER A 241 -1.75 -10.76 -15.61
C SER A 241 -0.79 -10.65 -14.43
N ILE A 242 -0.07 -11.74 -14.15
CA ILE A 242 1.05 -11.76 -13.20
C ILE A 242 2.33 -11.89 -14.01
N VAL A 243 3.27 -10.96 -13.83
CA VAL A 243 4.50 -10.87 -14.62
C VAL A 243 5.72 -11.06 -13.74
N SER A 244 6.53 -12.08 -14.04
CA SER A 244 7.80 -12.29 -13.38
C SER A 244 8.86 -11.35 -13.96
N VAL A 245 9.36 -10.41 -13.15
CA VAL A 245 10.37 -9.43 -13.59
C VAL A 245 11.72 -9.63 -12.88
N PRO A 246 12.88 -9.28 -13.47
CA PRO A 246 14.18 -9.50 -12.81
C PRO A 246 14.34 -8.77 -11.46
N PRO A 247 13.97 -7.48 -11.32
CA PRO A 247 14.11 -6.77 -10.05
C PRO A 247 13.23 -7.38 -8.93
N PRO A 248 13.68 -7.39 -7.67
CA PRO A 248 12.92 -7.95 -6.54
C PRO A 248 11.81 -6.98 -6.06
N VAL A 249 10.88 -6.63 -6.94
CA VAL A 249 9.79 -5.67 -6.70
C VAL A 249 8.43 -6.37 -6.63
N GLY A 250 7.44 -5.68 -6.08
CA GLY A 250 6.02 -5.99 -6.20
C GLY A 250 5.31 -4.70 -6.57
N LEU A 251 4.75 -4.63 -7.78
CA LEU A 251 4.10 -3.43 -8.31
C LEU A 251 2.73 -3.80 -8.87
N GLY A 252 1.69 -3.08 -8.43
CA GLY A 252 0.34 -3.20 -8.95
C GLY A 252 0.09 -2.22 -10.10
N PHE A 253 -0.55 -2.69 -11.16
CA PHE A 253 -0.97 -1.94 -12.34
C PHE A 253 -2.43 -2.27 -12.70
N PRO A 254 -3.12 -1.46 -13.50
CA PRO A 254 -4.41 -1.81 -14.10
C PRO A 254 -4.35 -3.15 -14.85
N GLY A 255 -5.09 -4.15 -14.37
CA GLY A 255 -5.16 -5.49 -14.98
C GLY A 255 -3.87 -6.30 -14.87
N LEU A 256 -2.88 -5.88 -14.08
CA LEU A 256 -1.55 -6.50 -14.09
C LEU A 256 -0.81 -6.32 -12.76
N THR A 257 0.00 -7.28 -12.36
CA THR A 257 1.00 -7.10 -11.29
C THR A 257 2.36 -7.63 -11.72
N ALA A 258 3.42 -6.88 -11.43
CA ALA A 258 4.80 -7.29 -11.66
C ALA A 258 5.44 -7.73 -10.35
N ILE A 259 5.96 -8.95 -10.31
CA ILE A 259 6.55 -9.56 -9.12
C ILE A 259 7.95 -10.08 -9.46
N GLY A 260 8.91 -9.78 -8.59
CA GLY A 260 10.30 -10.14 -8.79
C GLY A 260 10.51 -11.65 -8.96
N ARG A 261 11.38 -12.04 -9.88
CA ARG A 261 11.67 -13.43 -10.29
C ARG A 261 12.06 -14.33 -9.13
N SER A 262 12.86 -13.80 -8.20
CA SER A 262 13.26 -14.51 -6.98
C SER A 262 12.20 -14.51 -5.87
N VAL A 263 11.20 -13.63 -5.98
CA VAL A 263 10.17 -13.40 -4.96
C VAL A 263 8.89 -14.16 -5.29
N LEU A 264 8.53 -14.25 -6.58
CA LEU A 264 7.32 -14.90 -7.05
C LEU A 264 7.13 -16.33 -6.50
N PRO A 265 8.15 -17.20 -6.39
CA PRO A 265 7.94 -18.55 -5.83
C PRO A 265 7.65 -18.58 -4.32
N LEU A 266 7.85 -17.47 -3.59
CA LEU A 266 7.77 -17.46 -2.13
C LEU A 266 6.31 -17.57 -1.66
N PRO A 267 6.01 -18.43 -0.66
CA PRO A 267 4.62 -18.71 -0.23
C PRO A 267 3.80 -17.48 0.16
N PHE A 268 4.45 -16.46 0.75
CA PHE A 268 3.75 -15.26 1.21
C PHE A 268 3.10 -14.47 0.07
N ILE A 269 3.59 -14.61 -1.17
CA ILE A 269 3.00 -13.93 -2.32
C ILE A 269 1.57 -14.42 -2.54
N ARG A 270 1.32 -15.74 -2.50
CA ARG A 270 -0.03 -16.28 -2.62
C ARG A 270 -0.86 -16.11 -1.37
N SER A 271 -0.27 -16.25 -0.17
CA SER A 271 -1.05 -16.22 1.06
C SER A 271 -1.43 -14.81 1.53
N GLN A 272 -0.75 -13.77 1.05
CA GLN A 272 -0.92 -12.39 1.56
C GLN A 272 -0.94 -11.33 0.44
N SER A 273 0.05 -11.32 -0.46
CA SER A 273 0.24 -10.19 -1.39
C SER A 273 -0.69 -10.21 -2.61
N LEU A 274 -0.93 -11.35 -3.25
CA LEU A 274 -1.62 -11.38 -4.54
C LEU A 274 -3.05 -10.83 -4.47
N THR A 275 -3.81 -11.16 -3.43
CA THR A 275 -5.18 -10.64 -3.25
C THR A 275 -5.18 -9.13 -3.04
N HIS A 276 -4.16 -8.58 -2.38
CA HIS A 276 -3.96 -7.14 -2.20
C HIS A 276 -3.77 -6.45 -3.56
N GLU A 277 -2.84 -6.97 -4.38
CA GLU A 277 -2.57 -6.44 -5.73
C GLU A 277 -3.79 -6.55 -6.65
N ILE A 278 -4.54 -7.65 -6.57
CA ILE A 278 -5.79 -7.80 -7.32
C ILE A 278 -6.80 -6.74 -6.89
N LEU A 279 -6.94 -6.49 -5.59
CA LEU A 279 -7.94 -5.55 -5.11
C LEU A 279 -7.62 -4.09 -5.48
N HIS A 280 -6.34 -3.75 -5.70
CA HIS A 280 -5.94 -2.47 -6.28
C HIS A 280 -6.54 -2.18 -7.66
N ASN A 281 -7.03 -3.21 -8.36
CA ASN A 281 -7.72 -3.01 -9.64
C ASN A 281 -9.01 -2.20 -9.46
N TRP A 282 -9.68 -2.28 -8.30
CA TRP A 282 -10.77 -1.37 -7.95
C TRP A 282 -10.24 -0.08 -7.30
N TRP A 283 -9.29 -0.19 -6.37
CA TRP A 283 -8.82 0.94 -5.54
C TRP A 283 -7.39 1.36 -5.88
N GLY A 284 -7.20 2.57 -6.36
CA GLY A 284 -5.91 3.08 -6.82
C GLY A 284 -5.79 3.04 -8.35
N ASN A 285 -6.23 1.94 -8.98
CA ASN A 285 -6.25 1.82 -10.44
C ASN A 285 -7.63 2.14 -11.03
N GLY A 286 -8.66 1.47 -10.54
CA GLY A 286 -10.04 1.65 -10.98
C GLY A 286 -10.60 3.01 -10.54
N VAL A 287 -10.53 3.32 -9.25
CA VAL A 287 -10.75 4.67 -8.72
C VAL A 287 -9.39 5.21 -8.31
N ARG A 288 -8.91 6.24 -9.02
CA ARG A 288 -7.61 6.83 -8.76
C ARG A 288 -7.64 7.67 -7.49
N VAL A 289 -6.47 7.75 -6.85
CA VAL A 289 -6.29 8.56 -5.65
C VAL A 289 -6.18 10.03 -6.05
N GLY A 290 -7.17 10.83 -5.67
CA GLY A 290 -7.11 12.28 -5.80
C GLY A 290 -6.32 12.95 -4.68
N ASP A 291 -6.45 14.27 -4.58
CA ASP A 291 -5.76 15.05 -3.56
C ASP A 291 -6.18 14.69 -2.12
N GLY A 292 -5.29 14.97 -1.17
CA GLY A 292 -5.61 14.89 0.26
C GLY A 292 -5.34 13.53 0.91
N GLY A 293 -4.59 12.63 0.28
CA GLY A 293 -4.03 11.43 0.91
C GLY A 293 -4.44 10.12 0.25
N ASN A 294 -3.50 9.17 0.19
CA ASN A 294 -3.74 7.86 -0.40
C ASN A 294 -4.59 6.97 0.51
N TRP A 295 -5.90 6.95 0.24
CA TRP A 295 -6.88 6.11 0.92
C TRP A 295 -6.90 4.66 0.42
N ALA A 296 -6.41 4.43 -0.80
CA ALA A 296 -6.52 3.13 -1.47
C ALA A 296 -5.72 2.05 -0.74
N GLU A 297 -4.50 2.35 -0.28
CA GLU A 297 -3.69 1.39 0.50
C GLU A 297 -4.40 0.88 1.75
N GLY A 298 -5.01 1.79 2.52
CA GLY A 298 -5.75 1.45 3.73
C GLY A 298 -7.00 0.63 3.44
N LEU A 299 -7.75 1.02 2.41
CA LEU A 299 -8.98 0.32 2.04
C LEU A 299 -8.66 -1.08 1.49
N THR A 300 -7.65 -1.20 0.64
CA THR A 300 -7.15 -2.46 0.13
C THR A 300 -6.67 -3.37 1.26
N THR A 301 -5.86 -2.84 2.18
CA THR A 301 -5.41 -3.58 3.38
C THR A 301 -6.60 -4.13 4.18
N TYR A 302 -7.64 -3.32 4.38
CA TYR A 302 -8.82 -3.73 5.14
C TYR A 302 -9.66 -4.79 4.41
N MET A 303 -9.89 -4.59 3.11
CA MET A 303 -10.79 -5.43 2.32
C MET A 303 -10.14 -6.69 1.76
N ALA A 304 -8.81 -6.76 1.64
CA ALA A 304 -8.06 -7.94 1.23
C ALA A 304 -7.41 -8.63 2.44
N ASP A 305 -6.40 -8.00 3.04
CA ASP A 305 -5.52 -8.66 4.02
C ASP A 305 -6.27 -8.99 5.31
N TYR A 306 -7.00 -8.01 5.83
CA TYR A 306 -7.78 -8.18 7.05
C TYR A 306 -9.03 -9.03 6.85
N ALA A 307 -9.69 -8.92 5.69
CA ALA A 307 -10.75 -9.85 5.33
C ALA A 307 -10.25 -11.31 5.27
N ALA A 308 -9.05 -11.55 4.72
CA ALA A 308 -8.42 -12.86 4.71
C ALA A 308 -8.07 -13.34 6.13
N ALA A 309 -7.57 -12.44 7.00
CA ALA A 309 -7.35 -12.77 8.41
C ALA A 309 -8.65 -13.15 9.13
N ARG A 310 -9.73 -12.40 8.90
CA ARG A 310 -11.07 -12.69 9.43
C ARG A 310 -11.63 -14.02 8.91
N GLY A 311 -11.38 -14.35 7.64
CA GLY A 311 -11.72 -15.65 7.06
C GLY A 311 -10.98 -16.83 7.70
N ARG A 312 -9.80 -16.60 8.30
CA ARG A 312 -9.08 -17.62 9.09
C ARG A 312 -9.56 -17.73 10.55
N GLY A 313 -10.43 -16.83 11.01
CA GLY A 313 -11.02 -16.85 12.35
C GLY A 313 -10.76 -15.60 13.19
N ALA A 314 -11.46 -15.51 14.33
CA ALA A 314 -11.43 -14.35 15.22
C ALA A 314 -10.02 -14.05 15.77
N ASP A 315 -9.25 -15.09 16.10
CA ASP A 315 -7.89 -14.93 16.64
C ASP A 315 -6.93 -14.33 15.61
N ALA A 316 -7.03 -14.75 14.34
CA ALA A 316 -6.20 -14.20 13.27
C ALA A 316 -6.55 -12.74 12.97
N ALA A 317 -7.83 -12.38 12.99
CA ALA A 317 -8.26 -10.99 12.87
C ALA A 317 -7.78 -10.13 14.04
N ARG A 318 -7.94 -10.61 15.27
CA ARG A 318 -7.47 -9.95 16.48
C ARG A 318 -5.96 -9.76 16.48
N ALA A 319 -5.20 -10.78 16.09
CA ALA A 319 -3.74 -10.72 16.00
C ALA A 319 -3.29 -9.66 14.98
N MET A 320 -3.96 -9.56 13.83
CA MET A 320 -3.63 -8.55 12.83
C MET A 320 -3.90 -7.11 13.31
N ARG A 321 -5.02 -6.86 14.02
CA ARG A 321 -5.27 -5.56 14.65
C ARG A 321 -4.21 -5.22 15.68
N LEU A 322 -3.88 -6.18 16.54
CA LEU A 322 -2.82 -6.05 17.53
C LEU A 322 -1.47 -5.73 16.88
N ASP A 323 -1.11 -6.38 15.77
CA ASP A 323 0.13 -6.11 15.04
C ASP A 323 0.18 -4.66 14.52
N TRP A 324 -0.93 -4.14 13.99
CA TRP A 324 -1.01 -2.72 13.59
C TRP A 324 -0.86 -1.77 14.77
N LEU A 325 -1.47 -2.08 15.92
CA LEU A 325 -1.35 -1.25 17.11
C LEU A 325 0.06 -1.30 17.72
N ARG A 326 0.74 -2.45 17.66
CA ARG A 326 2.15 -2.60 18.09
C ARG A 326 3.10 -1.84 17.19
N ASP A 327 2.91 -1.94 15.87
CA ASP A 327 3.63 -1.11 14.91
C ASP A 327 3.48 0.38 15.23
N TYR A 328 2.25 0.82 15.48
CA TYR A 328 1.99 2.21 15.86
C TYR A 328 2.59 2.59 17.22
N ALA A 329 2.59 1.69 18.20
CA ALA A 329 3.25 1.93 19.49
C ALA A 329 4.77 2.11 19.35
N ALA A 330 5.39 1.42 18.40
CA ALA A 330 6.81 1.55 18.07
C ALA A 330 7.13 2.84 17.28
N LEU A 331 6.13 3.48 16.65
CA LEU A 331 6.31 4.67 15.82
C LEU A 331 6.70 5.90 16.68
N PRO A 332 7.85 6.55 16.40
CA PRO A 332 8.22 7.79 17.08
C PRO A 332 7.25 8.93 16.76
N ALA A 333 6.93 9.77 17.75
CA ALA A 333 5.91 10.81 17.62
C ALA A 333 6.23 11.84 16.51
N GLU A 334 7.52 12.14 16.31
CA GLU A 334 8.04 13.03 15.28
C GLU A 334 7.91 12.47 13.85
N ARG A 335 7.74 11.15 13.73
CA ARG A 335 7.53 10.44 12.46
C ARG A 335 6.06 10.12 12.20
N ASP A 336 5.18 10.34 13.18
CA ASP A 336 3.75 10.23 13.00
C ASP A 336 3.20 11.40 12.17
N ARG A 337 2.41 11.06 11.16
CA ARG A 337 1.84 11.99 10.18
C ARG A 337 0.34 11.74 10.05
N PRO A 338 -0.47 12.77 9.77
CA PRO A 338 -1.86 12.61 9.39
C PRO A 338 -2.00 11.72 8.15
N LEU A 339 -3.13 11.00 8.03
CA LEU A 339 -3.43 10.22 6.83
C LEU A 339 -3.58 11.13 5.59
N THR A 340 -3.96 12.39 5.79
CA THR A 340 -4.06 13.36 4.71
C THR A 340 -2.70 13.75 4.10
N GLU A 341 -1.59 13.48 4.80
CA GLU A 341 -0.22 13.69 4.31
C GLU A 341 0.35 12.41 3.63
N PHE A 342 -0.26 11.24 3.81
CA PHE A 342 0.24 10.00 3.24
C PHE A 342 0.06 9.98 1.70
N ARG A 343 1.11 9.67 0.95
CA ARG A 343 1.07 9.60 -0.53
C ARG A 343 1.46 8.22 -1.04
N ALA A 344 2.59 7.73 -0.59
CA ALA A 344 3.09 6.41 -0.92
C ALA A 344 3.96 5.88 0.22
N LYS A 345 4.23 4.57 0.19
CA LYS A 345 5.22 3.95 1.06
C LYS A 345 6.62 4.38 0.64
N VAL A 346 7.14 5.41 1.29
CA VAL A 346 8.55 5.80 1.15
C VAL A 346 9.45 5.07 2.14
N HIS A 347 8.99 4.87 3.39
CA HIS A 347 9.72 4.25 4.51
C HIS A 347 8.76 3.44 5.40
N ASP A 348 9.27 2.63 6.33
CA ASP A 348 8.45 1.79 7.22
C ASP A 348 7.46 2.60 8.06
N ALA A 349 7.88 3.77 8.56
CA ALA A 349 7.00 4.68 9.29
C ALA A 349 5.76 5.13 8.48
N ALA A 350 5.93 5.38 7.18
CA ALA A 350 4.83 5.75 6.31
C ALA A 350 3.84 4.60 6.13
N GLN A 351 4.33 3.35 6.10
CA GLN A 351 3.49 2.16 6.01
C GLN A 351 2.59 1.99 7.24
N ILE A 352 3.12 2.23 8.44
CA ILE A 352 2.37 2.08 9.70
C ILE A 352 1.12 2.98 9.70
N VAL A 353 1.27 4.21 9.21
CA VAL A 353 0.17 5.17 9.07
C VAL A 353 -0.72 4.81 7.88
N GLY A 354 -0.17 4.78 6.66
CA GLY A 354 -0.96 4.65 5.44
C GLY A 354 -1.70 3.32 5.28
N TYR A 355 -1.23 2.26 5.94
CA TYR A 355 -1.84 0.93 5.89
C TYR A 355 -2.52 0.59 7.22
N GLY A 356 -1.76 0.56 8.32
CA GLY A 356 -2.26 0.11 9.62
C GLY A 356 -3.32 1.02 10.23
N LYS A 357 -2.99 2.32 10.41
CA LYS A 357 -3.95 3.32 10.92
C LYS A 357 -5.15 3.47 9.98
N ALA A 358 -4.93 3.49 8.67
CA ALA A 358 -6.00 3.58 7.69
C ALA A 358 -6.93 2.36 7.73
N ALA A 359 -6.40 1.14 7.82
CA ALA A 359 -7.22 -0.07 7.95
C ALA A 359 -8.00 -0.11 9.27
N MET A 360 -7.41 0.38 10.38
CA MET A 360 -8.13 0.53 11.64
C MET A 360 -9.24 1.59 11.57
N LEU A 361 -9.07 2.66 10.79
CA LEU A 361 -10.14 3.61 10.51
C LEU A 361 -11.32 2.93 9.82
N PHE A 362 -11.07 2.14 8.77
CA PHE A 362 -12.13 1.39 8.10
C PHE A 362 -12.77 0.32 9.02
N HIS A 363 -11.99 -0.33 9.89
CA HIS A 363 -12.51 -1.25 10.91
C HIS A 363 -13.47 -0.56 11.88
N MET A 364 -13.05 0.56 12.47
CA MET A 364 -13.88 1.34 13.38
C MET A 364 -15.10 1.92 12.67
N LEU A 365 -14.97 2.30 11.39
CA LEU A 365 -16.07 2.79 10.58
C LEU A 365 -17.12 1.68 10.33
N GLU A 366 -16.69 0.47 9.94
CA GLU A 366 -17.60 -0.68 9.76
C GLU A 366 -18.32 -1.02 11.08
N ALA A 367 -17.63 -0.95 12.22
CA ALA A 367 -18.23 -1.13 13.53
C ALA A 367 -19.27 -0.04 13.88
N GLU A 368 -19.02 1.21 13.46
CA GLU A 368 -19.91 2.35 13.73
C GLU A 368 -21.18 2.33 12.87
N ILE A 369 -21.09 1.94 11.59
CA ILE A 369 -22.23 2.01 10.64
C ILE A 369 -22.85 0.65 10.34
N GLY A 370 -22.19 -0.44 10.72
CA GLY A 370 -22.57 -1.81 10.41
C GLY A 370 -22.14 -2.28 9.01
N GLY A 371 -21.85 -3.57 8.88
CA GLY A 371 -21.33 -4.16 7.63
C GLY A 371 -22.24 -3.97 6.41
N ALA A 372 -23.56 -3.98 6.59
CA ALA A 372 -24.50 -3.78 5.48
C ALA A 372 -24.41 -2.37 4.87
N ALA A 373 -24.32 -1.33 5.72
CA ALA A 373 -24.14 0.05 5.27
C ALA A 373 -22.74 0.28 4.70
N PHE A 374 -21.72 -0.35 5.30
CA PHE A 374 -20.36 -0.32 4.78
C PHE A 374 -20.29 -0.88 3.35
N ASP A 375 -20.80 -2.10 3.12
CA ASP A 375 -20.78 -2.72 1.81
C ASP A 375 -21.63 -1.95 0.79
N ALA A 376 -22.75 -1.35 1.21
CA ALA A 376 -23.55 -0.48 0.34
C ALA A 376 -22.80 0.79 -0.08
N ALA A 377 -22.09 1.44 0.85
CA ALA A 377 -21.24 2.59 0.56
C ALA A 377 -20.13 2.24 -0.41
N ILE A 378 -19.45 1.10 -0.22
CA ILE A 378 -18.38 0.63 -1.11
C ILE A 378 -18.90 0.43 -2.54
N ARG A 379 -20.06 -0.23 -2.71
CA ARG A 379 -20.69 -0.40 -4.04
C ARG A 379 -21.05 0.95 -4.67
N SER A 380 -21.64 1.85 -3.89
CA SER A 380 -22.01 3.19 -4.36
C SER A 380 -20.77 3.99 -4.78
N PHE A 381 -19.71 3.95 -3.98
CA PHE A 381 -18.45 4.62 -4.24
C PHE A 381 -17.81 4.14 -5.53
N TRP A 382 -17.72 2.81 -5.72
CA TRP A 382 -17.28 2.20 -6.98
C TRP A 382 -18.11 2.69 -8.17
N SER A 383 -19.44 2.57 -8.09
CA SER A 383 -20.33 2.93 -9.20
C SER A 383 -20.27 4.42 -9.60
N GLY A 384 -19.98 5.30 -8.63
CA GLY A 384 -19.93 6.75 -8.86
C GLY A 384 -18.57 7.28 -9.35
N HIS A 385 -17.48 6.56 -9.06
CA HIS A 385 -16.11 7.06 -9.26
C HIS A 385 -15.21 6.16 -10.11
N ALA A 386 -15.72 5.06 -10.66
CA ALA A 386 -14.95 4.22 -11.57
C ALA A 386 -14.31 5.06 -12.69
N PHE A 387 -13.00 4.87 -12.86
CA PHE A 387 -12.08 5.55 -13.79
C PHE A 387 -11.91 7.05 -13.58
N ARG A 388 -12.22 7.54 -12.37
CA ARG A 388 -12.03 8.93 -11.94
C ARG A 388 -11.15 8.99 -10.69
N GLU A 389 -10.67 10.19 -10.40
CA GLU A 389 -10.06 10.48 -9.11
C GLU A 389 -11.11 10.67 -8.02
N ALA A 390 -10.79 10.21 -6.81
CA ALA A 390 -11.60 10.44 -5.62
C ALA A 390 -10.69 10.63 -4.40
N GLY A 391 -11.17 11.39 -3.42
CA GLY A 391 -10.48 11.63 -2.15
C GLY A 391 -11.23 11.05 -0.95
N TRP A 392 -10.67 11.27 0.24
CA TRP A 392 -11.31 10.90 1.50
C TRP A 392 -12.69 11.53 1.71
N SER A 393 -12.93 12.72 1.13
CA SER A 393 -14.22 13.39 1.18
C SER A 393 -15.31 12.60 0.46
N ASP A 394 -14.99 12.02 -0.70
CA ASP A 394 -15.94 11.27 -1.51
C ASP A 394 -16.29 9.94 -0.85
N LEU A 395 -15.29 9.26 -0.27
CA LEU A 395 -15.50 8.10 0.59
C LEU A 395 -16.43 8.44 1.76
N ARG A 396 -16.13 9.51 2.50
CA ARG A 396 -16.96 9.94 3.63
C ARG A 396 -18.42 10.14 3.19
N LEU A 397 -18.65 10.88 2.10
CA LEU A 397 -19.99 11.13 1.59
C LEU A 397 -20.72 9.84 1.18
N ALA A 398 -20.02 8.86 0.59
CA ALA A 398 -20.60 7.56 0.29
C ALA A 398 -21.03 6.80 1.56
N PHE A 399 -20.22 6.83 2.61
CA PHE A 399 -20.55 6.19 3.89
C PHE A 399 -21.67 6.93 4.64
N GLU A 400 -21.70 8.26 4.62
CA GLU A 400 -22.79 9.05 5.21
C GLU A 400 -24.11 8.78 4.48
N ALA A 401 -24.10 8.74 3.14
CA ALA A 401 -25.28 8.45 2.35
C ALA A 401 -25.85 7.05 2.64
N ALA A 402 -24.99 6.04 2.75
CA ALA A 402 -25.41 4.66 3.00
C ALA A 402 -25.89 4.42 4.44
N SER A 403 -25.34 5.16 5.41
CA SER A 403 -25.64 4.96 6.84
C SER A 403 -26.65 5.96 7.42
N SER A 404 -26.91 7.07 6.73
CA SER A 404 -27.67 8.22 7.25
C SER A 404 -27.08 8.80 8.55
N ARG A 405 -25.77 8.60 8.80
CA ARG A 405 -25.05 9.15 9.95
C ARG A 405 -24.16 10.31 9.52
N ASP A 406 -23.95 11.27 10.41
CA ASP A 406 -22.91 12.29 10.25
C ASP A 406 -21.55 11.70 10.66
N LEU A 407 -20.63 11.58 9.70
CA LEU A 407 -19.31 10.98 9.90
C LEU A 407 -18.18 12.01 9.87
N ARG A 408 -18.49 13.30 9.77
CA ARG A 408 -17.49 14.38 9.70
C ARG A 408 -16.52 14.34 10.87
N GLY A 409 -17.03 14.19 12.10
CA GLY A 409 -16.20 14.12 13.30
C GLY A 409 -15.27 12.90 13.34
N LEU A 410 -15.79 11.73 12.93
CA LEU A 410 -15.01 10.49 12.86
C LEU A 410 -13.88 10.61 11.83
N PHE A 411 -14.19 11.10 10.62
CA PHE A 411 -13.18 11.27 9.58
C PHE A 411 -12.15 12.34 9.98
N ALA A 412 -12.58 13.52 10.42
CA ALA A 412 -11.66 14.60 10.79
C ALA A 412 -10.66 14.15 11.87
N GLN A 413 -11.14 13.50 12.95
CA GLN A 413 -10.26 13.12 14.05
C GLN A 413 -9.23 12.05 13.65
N TRP A 414 -9.55 11.16 12.71
CA TRP A 414 -8.65 10.07 12.34
C TRP A 414 -7.77 10.40 11.12
N LEU A 415 -8.25 11.26 10.22
CA LEU A 415 -7.52 11.64 9.02
C LEU A 415 -6.52 12.78 9.27
N GLU A 416 -6.93 13.80 10.02
CA GLU A 416 -6.19 15.06 10.13
C GLU A 416 -5.27 15.10 11.35
N ARG A 417 -5.59 14.32 12.40
CA ARG A 417 -4.82 14.32 13.65
C ARG A 417 -3.67 13.33 13.61
N ARG A 418 -2.55 13.75 14.20
CA ARG A 418 -1.46 12.87 14.67
C ARG A 418 -1.84 12.29 16.03
N GLY A 419 -1.20 11.20 16.43
CA GLY A 419 -1.44 10.55 17.70
C GLY A 419 -2.57 9.52 17.65
N ALA A 420 -2.74 8.86 18.79
CA ALA A 420 -3.87 8.00 19.14
C ALA A 420 -4.09 8.10 20.66
N PRO A 421 -5.32 7.93 21.15
CA PRO A 421 -5.61 7.99 22.58
C PRO A 421 -4.94 6.84 23.34
N MET A 422 -4.49 7.08 24.57
CA MET A 422 -4.20 6.01 25.53
C MET A 422 -5.40 5.82 26.44
N LEU A 423 -5.93 4.60 26.54
CA LEU A 423 -7.04 4.30 27.44
C LEU A 423 -6.53 3.87 28.81
N THR A 424 -7.25 4.27 29.85
CA THR A 424 -7.02 3.81 31.23
C THR A 424 -8.32 3.35 31.85
N LEU A 425 -8.33 2.13 32.39
CA LEU A 425 -9.41 1.62 33.23
C LEU A 425 -9.21 2.14 34.67
N GLY A 426 -10.00 3.14 35.03
CA GLY A 426 -10.03 3.83 36.34
C GLY A 426 -10.58 2.91 37.44
N ASP A 427 -11.61 3.30 38.19
CA ASP A 427 -12.27 2.35 39.11
C ASP A 427 -13.17 1.37 38.35
N ALA A 428 -13.31 0.13 38.83
CA ALA A 428 -14.25 -0.84 38.29
C ALA A 428 -14.66 -1.82 39.40
N ARG A 429 -15.96 -1.92 39.66
CA ARG A 429 -16.50 -2.68 40.79
C ARG A 429 -17.91 -3.21 40.50
N SER A 430 -18.25 -4.36 41.11
CA SER A 430 -19.63 -4.85 41.14
C SER A 430 -20.55 -3.87 41.85
N ASP A 431 -21.76 -3.68 41.33
CA ASP A 431 -22.82 -2.82 41.86
C ASP A 431 -24.14 -3.58 41.90
N ALA A 432 -24.35 -4.31 42.99
CA ALA A 432 -25.60 -4.99 43.28
C ALA A 432 -26.63 -3.96 43.79
N ARG A 433 -27.64 -3.64 42.97
CA ARG A 433 -28.76 -2.75 43.34
C ARG A 433 -30.07 -3.50 43.34
N ALA A 434 -31.10 -2.90 43.95
CA ALA A 434 -32.46 -3.45 44.02
C ALA A 434 -33.10 -3.81 42.65
N HIS A 435 -32.55 -3.32 41.54
CA HIS A 435 -33.04 -3.54 40.18
C HIS A 435 -32.09 -4.37 39.30
N GLY A 436 -31.20 -5.16 39.91
CA GLY A 436 -30.34 -6.13 39.22
C GLY A 436 -28.85 -5.87 39.35
N GLU A 437 -28.07 -6.87 38.92
CA GLU A 437 -26.61 -6.86 38.93
C GLU A 437 -26.03 -5.84 37.93
N GLY A 438 -24.86 -5.31 38.24
CA GLY A 438 -24.21 -4.31 37.41
C GLY A 438 -22.73 -4.16 37.71
N VAL A 439 -22.03 -3.49 36.79
CA VAL A 439 -20.66 -3.02 37.00
C VAL A 439 -20.68 -1.50 36.91
N VAL A 440 -20.09 -0.82 37.90
CA VAL A 440 -19.72 0.59 37.76
C VAL A 440 -18.25 0.64 37.37
N LEU A 441 -17.95 1.34 36.27
CA LEU A 441 -16.57 1.51 35.81
C LEU A 441 -16.31 2.95 35.33
N THR A 442 -15.06 3.39 35.50
CA THR A 442 -14.55 4.66 35.02
C THR A 442 -13.55 4.41 33.89
N LEU A 443 -13.81 4.94 32.70
CA LEU A 443 -12.84 4.96 31.60
C LEU A 443 -12.25 6.35 31.46
N ARG A 444 -10.95 6.41 31.18
CA ARG A 444 -10.22 7.63 30.86
C ARG A 444 -9.50 7.49 29.54
N GLN A 445 -9.29 8.61 28.86
CA GLN A 445 -8.36 8.70 27.75
C GLN A 445 -7.36 9.84 27.95
N ASP A 446 -6.12 9.60 27.55
CA ASP A 446 -5.09 10.63 27.41
C ASP A 446 -4.97 11.04 25.94
N ALA A 447 -5.61 12.16 25.62
CA ALA A 447 -5.52 12.86 24.35
C ALA A 447 -6.04 14.29 24.52
N ASP A 448 -5.44 15.24 23.80
CA ASP A 448 -5.88 16.63 23.74
C ASP A 448 -5.95 17.12 22.29
N PRO A 449 -7.14 17.47 21.76
CA PRO A 449 -8.46 17.28 22.38
C PRO A 449 -8.81 15.77 22.55
N PRO A 450 -9.75 15.40 23.43
CA PRO A 450 -10.21 14.01 23.53
C PRO A 450 -10.73 13.46 22.19
N TYR A 451 -10.58 12.16 21.95
CA TYR A 451 -11.20 11.48 20.82
C TYR A 451 -12.64 11.10 21.16
N ALA A 452 -13.50 11.09 20.16
CA ALA A 452 -14.88 10.62 20.32
C ALA A 452 -14.92 9.12 20.03
N LEU A 453 -14.95 8.29 21.08
CA LEU A 453 -14.80 6.83 21.00
C LEU A 453 -16.08 6.08 21.42
N THR A 454 -16.37 4.99 20.73
CA THR A 454 -17.35 3.98 21.16
C THR A 454 -16.54 2.77 21.63
N VAL A 455 -16.32 2.66 22.94
CA VAL A 455 -15.38 1.72 23.54
C VAL A 455 -16.04 0.37 23.79
N PRO A 456 -15.55 -0.74 23.19
CA PRO A 456 -16.02 -2.08 23.53
C PRO A 456 -15.62 -2.44 24.96
N VAL A 457 -16.57 -2.93 25.73
CA VAL A 457 -16.37 -3.41 27.10
C VAL A 457 -16.98 -4.80 27.21
N LEU A 458 -16.15 -5.77 27.57
CA LEU A 458 -16.54 -7.14 27.82
C LEU A 458 -16.70 -7.33 29.32
N VAL A 459 -17.88 -7.77 29.76
CA VAL A 459 -18.14 -8.15 31.15
C VAL A 459 -18.25 -9.65 31.25
N GLU A 460 -17.27 -10.28 31.91
CA GLU A 460 -17.33 -11.69 32.27
C GLU A 460 -18.28 -11.82 33.46
N THR A 461 -19.32 -12.64 33.34
CA THR A 461 -20.29 -12.91 34.40
C THR A 461 -20.27 -14.38 34.80
N ALA A 462 -21.00 -14.74 35.85
CA ALA A 462 -21.20 -16.13 36.22
C ALA A 462 -21.93 -16.98 35.14
N ALA A 463 -22.70 -16.35 34.25
CA ALA A 463 -23.49 -17.03 33.21
C ALA A 463 -22.83 -17.03 31.83
N GLY A 464 -21.73 -16.28 31.64
CA GLY A 464 -21.06 -16.14 30.35
C GLY A 464 -20.50 -14.73 30.16
N VAL A 465 -20.18 -14.42 28.91
CA VAL A 465 -19.60 -13.13 28.51
C VAL A 465 -20.67 -12.23 27.91
N GLU A 466 -20.72 -10.99 28.37
CA GLU A 466 -21.62 -9.96 27.86
C GLU A 466 -20.84 -8.78 27.29
N GLU A 467 -21.08 -8.43 26.03
CA GLU A 467 -20.48 -7.26 25.38
C GLU A 467 -21.34 -6.00 25.61
N ARG A 468 -20.67 -4.86 25.79
CA ARG A 468 -21.24 -3.53 25.98
C ARG A 468 -20.43 -2.51 25.20
N ALA A 469 -21.07 -1.42 24.82
CA ALA A 469 -20.40 -0.26 24.21
C ALA A 469 -20.52 0.94 25.15
N VAL A 470 -19.40 1.62 25.41
CA VAL A 470 -19.35 2.81 26.26
C VAL A 470 -18.92 4.01 25.42
N ARG A 471 -19.74 5.06 25.39
CA ARG A 471 -19.37 6.32 24.74
C ARG A 471 -18.37 7.09 25.61
N LEU A 472 -17.21 7.41 25.06
CA LEU A 472 -16.18 8.24 25.68
C LEU A 472 -15.80 9.37 24.71
N ASP A 473 -16.39 10.55 24.92
CA ASP A 473 -16.17 11.76 24.11
C ASP A 473 -15.47 12.89 24.88
N GLY A 474 -15.26 12.70 26.18
CA GLY A 474 -14.40 13.53 27.04
C GLY A 474 -13.16 12.80 27.53
N ARG A 475 -12.42 13.41 28.47
CA ARG A 475 -11.24 12.81 29.10
C ARG A 475 -11.58 11.64 30.02
N GLU A 476 -12.79 11.61 30.56
CA GLU A 476 -13.24 10.59 31.51
C GLU A 476 -14.76 10.38 31.36
N VAL A 477 -15.21 9.15 31.58
CA VAL A 477 -16.62 8.81 31.78
C VAL A 477 -16.75 7.74 32.84
N THR A 478 -17.73 7.88 33.74
CA THR A 478 -18.11 6.83 34.69
C THR A 478 -19.50 6.33 34.33
N VAL A 479 -19.63 5.03 34.07
CA VAL A 479 -20.88 4.40 33.64
C VAL A 479 -21.25 3.22 34.51
N ARG A 480 -22.55 2.95 34.60
CA ARG A 480 -23.09 1.71 35.14
C ARG A 480 -23.54 0.83 33.97
N LEU A 481 -22.95 -0.36 33.86
CA LEU A 481 -23.33 -1.38 32.89
C LEU A 481 -24.21 -2.43 33.59
N PRO A 482 -25.52 -2.52 33.26
CA PRO A 482 -26.36 -3.59 33.76
C PRO A 482 -25.93 -4.93 33.14
N VAL A 483 -25.96 -6.01 33.93
CA VAL A 483 -25.63 -7.38 33.51
C VAL A 483 -26.67 -8.38 34.00
N GLY A 484 -26.79 -9.51 33.31
CA GLY A 484 -27.79 -10.54 33.61
C GLY A 484 -27.41 -11.49 34.74
N ALA A 485 -26.13 -11.51 35.14
CA ALA A 485 -25.59 -12.36 36.19
C ALA A 485 -24.46 -11.66 36.95
N PRO A 486 -24.08 -12.15 38.16
CA PRO A 486 -23.01 -11.54 38.95
C PRO A 486 -21.72 -11.37 38.14
N PRO A 487 -21.17 -10.15 38.04
CA PRO A 487 -19.96 -9.89 37.26
C PRO A 487 -18.72 -10.42 37.98
N ARG A 488 -17.80 -10.98 37.21
CA ARG A 488 -16.51 -11.54 37.65
C ARG A 488 -15.35 -10.67 37.23
N ALA A 489 -15.33 -10.23 35.99
CA ALA A 489 -14.28 -9.38 35.45
C ALA A 489 -14.81 -8.47 34.35
N VAL A 490 -14.05 -7.41 34.08
CA VAL A 490 -14.33 -6.43 33.04
C VAL A 490 -13.06 -6.23 32.24
N SER A 491 -13.16 -6.30 30.92
CA SER A 491 -12.07 -6.00 29.99
C SER A 491 -12.50 -4.89 29.04
N VAL A 492 -11.63 -3.90 28.84
CA VAL A 492 -11.85 -2.78 27.91
C VAL A 492 -11.06 -3.03 26.63
N ASP A 493 -11.75 -2.98 25.49
CA ASP A 493 -11.19 -3.22 24.16
C ASP A 493 -10.32 -4.51 24.05
N PRO A 494 -10.77 -5.67 24.54
CA PRO A 494 -9.96 -6.90 24.53
C PRO A 494 -9.71 -7.44 23.11
N GLY A 495 -10.54 -7.03 22.16
CA GLY A 495 -10.44 -7.33 20.74
C GLY A 495 -9.50 -6.41 19.97
N PHE A 496 -8.96 -5.35 20.58
CA PHE A 496 -8.17 -4.32 19.88
C PHE A 496 -8.93 -3.71 18.69
N ASP A 497 -10.20 -3.38 18.91
CA ASP A 497 -11.09 -2.82 17.90
C ASP A 497 -10.93 -1.30 17.75
N LEU A 498 -10.22 -0.65 18.67
CA LEU A 498 -9.93 0.78 18.61
C LEU A 498 -8.50 1.06 18.17
N PHE A 499 -8.33 2.08 17.31
CA PHE A 499 -7.00 2.66 17.07
C PHE A 499 -6.57 3.47 18.29
N ARG A 500 -5.74 2.86 19.14
CA ARG A 500 -5.25 3.44 20.39
C ARG A 500 -3.78 3.13 20.62
N ARG A 501 -3.14 3.87 21.51
CA ARG A 501 -1.84 3.45 22.05
C ARG A 501 -2.04 2.24 22.96
N LEU A 502 -1.14 1.27 22.83
CA LEU A 502 -1.08 0.11 23.71
C LEU A 502 -0.30 0.43 24.97
N SER A 503 -0.78 -0.06 26.10
CA SER A 503 -0.01 0.00 27.34
C SER A 503 1.21 -0.93 27.27
N PRO A 504 2.28 -0.70 28.05
CA PRO A 504 3.47 -1.56 28.03
C PRO A 504 3.20 -3.05 28.25
N GLY A 505 2.15 -3.41 29.02
CA GLY A 505 1.74 -4.81 29.23
C GLY A 505 1.04 -5.47 28.03
N GLU A 506 0.48 -4.67 27.12
CA GLU A 506 -0.21 -5.14 25.90
C GLU A 506 0.73 -5.17 24.67
N ALA A 507 1.86 -4.47 24.76
CA ALA A 507 2.87 -4.36 23.71
C ALA A 507 4.24 -4.87 24.19
N PRO A 508 4.47 -6.20 24.11
CA PRO A 508 5.81 -6.76 24.24
C PRO A 508 6.76 -6.12 23.22
N PRO A 509 8.04 -5.93 23.57
CA PRO A 509 8.96 -5.20 22.71
C PRO A 509 9.24 -5.95 21.40
N ILE A 510 9.29 -5.21 20.30
CA ILE A 510 9.55 -5.72 18.93
C ILE A 510 10.73 -4.99 18.31
N LEU A 511 11.30 -5.54 17.22
CA LEU A 511 12.47 -4.97 16.54
C LEU A 511 12.25 -3.48 16.18
N ARG A 512 11.04 -3.13 15.74
CA ARG A 512 10.64 -1.76 15.39
C ARG A 512 10.74 -0.74 16.53
N ASP A 513 10.67 -1.16 17.79
CA ASP A 513 10.88 -0.27 18.93
C ASP A 513 12.28 0.36 18.95
N VAL A 514 13.24 -0.26 18.24
CA VAL A 514 14.60 0.25 18.07
C VAL A 514 14.82 0.74 16.64
N THR A 515 14.44 -0.03 15.63
CA THR A 515 14.81 0.27 14.23
C THR A 515 14.14 1.52 13.66
N LEU A 516 13.00 1.95 14.19
CA LEU A 516 12.31 3.16 13.75
C LEU A 516 12.83 4.44 14.43
N ARG A 517 13.57 4.32 15.54
CA ARG A 517 13.94 5.43 16.43
C ARG A 517 15.18 6.16 15.92
N PRO A 518 15.05 7.43 15.51
CA PRO A 518 16.21 8.25 15.18
C PRO A 518 17.12 8.38 16.40
N GLY A 519 18.43 8.25 16.21
CA GLY A 519 19.39 8.41 17.31
C GLY A 519 19.41 7.26 18.32
N ALA A 520 18.89 6.08 17.98
CA ALA A 520 19.18 4.86 18.73
C ALA A 520 20.70 4.70 18.91
N GLU A 521 21.12 4.33 20.11
CA GLU A 521 22.53 4.08 20.44
C GLU A 521 22.96 2.79 19.75
N ARG A 522 24.06 2.82 19.02
CA ARG A 522 24.63 1.66 18.35
C ARG A 522 25.89 1.19 19.08
N VAL A 523 25.95 -0.11 19.33
CA VAL A 523 27.13 -0.78 19.89
C VAL A 523 27.52 -1.94 18.99
N VAL A 524 28.77 -1.91 18.54
CA VAL A 524 29.38 -3.00 17.76
C VAL A 524 30.24 -3.83 18.70
N ALA A 525 29.72 -4.98 19.13
CA ALA A 525 30.41 -5.92 19.99
C ALA A 525 31.12 -6.99 19.14
N ALA A 526 32.12 -6.56 18.36
CA ALA A 526 32.93 -7.46 17.53
C ALA A 526 34.27 -6.80 17.19
N ALA A 527 35.21 -7.59 16.65
CA ALA A 527 36.49 -7.12 16.13
C ALA A 527 36.75 -7.67 14.72
N GLY A 528 37.66 -7.04 13.97
CA GLY A 528 38.02 -7.45 12.61
C GLY A 528 36.82 -7.49 11.65
N GLU A 529 36.78 -8.50 10.79
CA GLU A 529 35.71 -8.71 9.80
C GLU A 529 34.30 -8.75 10.41
N ALA A 530 34.14 -9.33 11.60
CA ALA A 530 32.85 -9.38 12.26
C ALA A 530 32.35 -7.99 12.68
N ALA A 531 33.25 -7.05 12.99
CA ALA A 531 32.89 -5.66 13.28
C ALA A 531 32.40 -4.92 12.03
N GLU A 532 32.98 -5.22 10.87
CA GLU A 532 32.52 -4.66 9.59
C GLU A 532 31.13 -5.18 9.22
N ALA A 533 30.93 -6.50 9.31
CA ALA A 533 29.62 -7.12 9.10
C ALA A 533 28.55 -6.56 10.07
N ALA A 534 28.90 -6.40 11.35
CA ALA A 534 28.01 -5.82 12.35
C ALA A 534 27.65 -4.36 12.05
N ARG A 535 28.61 -3.53 11.60
CA ARG A 535 28.34 -2.13 11.19
C ARG A 535 27.45 -2.05 9.96
N GLU A 536 27.69 -2.88 8.95
CA GLU A 536 26.86 -2.94 7.75
C GLU A 536 25.44 -3.36 8.12
N LEU A 537 25.28 -4.42 8.93
CA LEU A 537 23.99 -4.89 9.38
C LEU A 537 23.24 -3.85 10.20
N ALA A 538 23.91 -3.19 11.15
CA ALA A 538 23.30 -2.11 11.91
C ALA A 538 22.86 -0.95 11.01
N GLY A 539 23.63 -0.61 9.98
CA GLY A 539 23.25 0.40 8.99
C GLY A 539 22.00 0.00 8.19
N ARG A 540 21.89 -1.27 7.78
CA ARG A 540 20.73 -1.77 7.03
C ARG A 540 19.46 -1.93 7.86
N LEU A 541 19.58 -2.20 9.15
CA LEU A 541 18.41 -2.40 10.02
C LEU A 541 17.69 -1.11 10.38
N MET A 542 18.41 0.01 10.43
CA MET A 542 17.89 1.26 10.95
C MET A 542 17.22 2.08 9.85
N ASP A 543 15.99 2.53 10.10
CA ASP A 543 15.21 3.36 9.18
C ASP A 543 15.66 4.85 9.20
N ALA A 544 16.48 5.22 10.19
CA ALA A 544 17.14 6.52 10.32
C ALA A 544 18.56 6.34 10.89
N ALA A 545 19.45 7.32 10.71
CA ALA A 545 20.83 7.21 11.18
C ALA A 545 20.91 6.93 12.71
N ALA A 546 21.53 5.81 13.07
CA ALA A 546 21.90 5.50 14.45
C ALA A 546 23.15 6.28 14.87
N ARG A 547 23.32 6.49 16.18
CA ARG A 547 24.51 7.17 16.75
C ARG A 547 25.37 6.15 17.48
N ASP A 548 26.68 6.22 17.27
CA ASP A 548 27.60 5.37 18.03
C ASP A 548 27.55 5.74 19.52
N ALA A 549 27.60 4.71 20.36
CA ALA A 549 27.66 4.86 21.81
C ALA A 549 28.85 5.72 22.26
N ASP A 550 28.58 6.77 23.04
CA ASP A 550 29.60 7.62 23.66
C ASP A 550 29.88 7.27 25.14
N GLY A 551 29.17 6.26 25.68
CA GLY A 551 29.30 5.83 27.07
C GLY A 551 28.57 6.69 28.10
N SER A 552 27.77 7.69 27.69
CA SER A 552 27.10 8.64 28.58
C SER A 552 25.83 8.14 29.28
N GLY A 553 25.44 6.86 29.12
CA GLY A 553 24.26 6.31 29.79
C GLY A 553 22.94 6.94 29.32
N SER A 554 22.71 6.95 28.00
CA SER A 554 21.49 7.50 27.40
C SER A 554 20.25 6.62 27.66
N ALA A 555 19.09 7.26 27.84
CA ALA A 555 17.78 6.60 27.84
C ALA A 555 17.32 6.14 26.44
N ALA A 556 18.08 6.46 25.39
CA ALA A 556 17.75 6.09 24.02
C ALA A 556 17.76 4.57 23.80
N PRO A 557 16.90 4.03 22.91
CA PRO A 557 16.93 2.62 22.55
C PRO A 557 18.32 2.16 22.09
N LEU A 558 18.69 0.94 22.43
CA LEU A 558 20.00 0.35 22.12
C LEU A 558 19.90 -0.66 20.97
N LEU A 559 20.78 -0.55 19.99
CA LEU A 559 21.08 -1.57 19.00
C LEU A 559 22.47 -2.15 19.28
N LEU A 560 22.50 -3.39 19.76
CA LEU A 560 23.72 -4.15 20.03
C LEU A 560 23.90 -5.23 18.96
N VAL A 561 24.97 -5.14 18.16
CA VAL A 561 25.26 -6.12 17.10
C VAL A 561 26.68 -6.65 17.27
N GLY A 562 26.87 -7.97 17.25
CA GLY A 562 28.19 -8.54 17.46
C GLY A 562 28.28 -10.06 17.40
N THR A 563 29.43 -10.58 17.80
CA THR A 563 29.63 -12.03 17.95
C THR A 563 29.14 -12.51 19.31
N ASP A 564 28.73 -13.78 19.42
CA ASP A 564 28.17 -14.35 20.65
C ASP A 564 28.99 -14.04 21.90
N ALA A 565 30.30 -14.29 21.85
CA ALA A 565 31.19 -14.06 22.99
C ALA A 565 31.29 -12.58 23.39
N ALA A 566 31.28 -11.67 22.40
CA ALA A 566 31.42 -10.24 22.64
C ALA A 566 30.10 -9.59 23.05
N VAL A 567 28.97 -10.04 22.49
CA VAL A 567 27.63 -9.66 22.91
C VAL A 567 27.40 -10.09 24.37
N GLY A 568 27.78 -11.31 24.75
CA GLY A 568 27.67 -11.76 26.15
C GLY A 568 28.36 -10.82 27.15
N ARG A 569 29.62 -10.43 26.86
CA ARG A 569 30.36 -9.46 27.68
C ARG A 569 29.71 -8.07 27.72
N GLU A 570 29.10 -7.66 26.62
CA GLU A 570 28.41 -6.37 26.52
C GLU A 570 27.13 -6.34 27.36
N LEU A 571 26.35 -7.43 27.33
CA LEU A 571 25.14 -7.59 28.14
C LEU A 571 25.48 -7.48 29.63
N GLU A 572 26.52 -8.21 30.08
CA GLU A 572 27.01 -8.16 31.46
C GLU A 572 27.50 -6.76 31.84
N ARG A 573 28.35 -6.14 31.01
CA ARG A 573 28.92 -4.81 31.31
C ARG A 573 27.84 -3.74 31.45
N ARG A 574 26.74 -3.85 30.70
CA ARG A 574 25.63 -2.89 30.71
C ARG A 574 24.49 -3.28 31.66
N GLY A 575 24.58 -4.42 32.35
CA GLY A 575 23.49 -4.92 33.19
C GLY A 575 22.20 -5.23 32.42
N LEU A 576 22.32 -5.57 31.12
CA LEU A 576 21.17 -5.98 30.31
C LEU A 576 20.79 -7.44 30.63
N PRO A 577 19.51 -7.82 30.46
CA PRO A 577 19.09 -9.21 30.63
C PRO A 577 19.93 -10.17 29.77
N PRO A 578 20.27 -11.36 30.28
CA PRO A 578 21.03 -12.36 29.52
C PRO A 578 20.25 -12.86 28.31
N VAL A 579 20.91 -13.65 27.46
CA VAL A 579 20.28 -14.26 26.28
C VAL A 579 19.05 -15.07 26.71
N PRO A 580 17.85 -14.81 26.14
CA PRO A 580 16.63 -15.52 26.51
C PRO A 580 16.75 -17.02 26.23
N ALA A 581 16.16 -17.85 27.10
CA ALA A 581 16.18 -19.31 26.97
C ALA A 581 15.61 -19.80 25.63
N ASP A 582 14.60 -19.10 25.10
CA ASP A 582 13.95 -19.40 23.83
C ASP A 582 14.91 -19.34 22.63
N VAL A 583 15.98 -18.55 22.70
CA VAL A 583 16.94 -18.36 21.59
C VAL A 583 18.37 -18.79 21.92
N ALA A 584 18.66 -19.09 23.19
CA ALA A 584 19.98 -19.48 23.67
C ALA A 584 20.47 -20.75 22.96
N GLY A 585 21.70 -20.70 22.42
CA GLY A 585 22.37 -21.85 21.80
C GLY A 585 21.78 -22.33 20.46
N ARG A 586 20.80 -21.62 19.88
CA ARG A 586 20.12 -22.02 18.64
C ARG A 586 20.65 -21.25 17.43
N GLY A 587 20.80 -21.94 16.30
CA GLY A 587 21.15 -21.37 15.00
C GLY A 587 22.54 -20.73 14.92
N SER A 588 22.91 -20.29 13.71
CA SER A 588 24.13 -19.53 13.45
C SER A 588 24.03 -18.08 13.94
N ALA A 589 22.82 -17.53 14.03
CA ALA A 589 22.58 -16.21 14.61
C ALA A 589 21.22 -16.12 15.31
N ARG A 590 21.14 -15.23 16.28
CA ARG A 590 19.97 -15.01 17.14
C ARG A 590 19.72 -13.51 17.31
N VAL A 591 18.45 -13.13 17.27
CA VAL A 591 18.02 -11.73 17.39
C VAL A 591 16.92 -11.66 18.42
N TRP A 592 16.99 -10.69 19.33
CA TRP A 592 15.93 -10.51 20.30
C TRP A 592 15.86 -9.07 20.80
N VAL A 593 14.68 -8.70 21.29
CA VAL A 593 14.45 -7.42 21.92
C VAL A 593 14.14 -7.63 23.38
N THR A 594 14.79 -6.87 24.24
CA THR A 594 14.54 -6.86 25.68
C THR A 594 14.22 -5.46 26.14
N ARG A 595 13.56 -5.35 27.29
CA ARG A 595 13.29 -4.09 27.97
C ARG A 595 13.93 -4.17 29.35
N THR A 596 14.75 -3.18 29.69
CA THR A 596 15.37 -3.07 31.01
C THR A 596 14.33 -2.63 32.06
N ALA A 597 14.69 -2.72 33.34
CA ALA A 597 13.80 -2.35 34.44
C ALA A 597 13.39 -0.86 34.43
N ASP A 598 14.26 0.01 33.91
CA ASP A 598 14.01 1.44 33.68
C ASP A 598 13.27 1.74 32.37
N GLY A 599 12.85 0.70 31.64
CA GLY A 599 11.98 0.82 30.46
C GLY A 599 12.72 1.03 29.14
N ARG A 600 14.06 1.05 29.13
CA ARG A 600 14.87 1.18 27.92
C ARG A 600 14.79 -0.11 27.08
N THR A 601 14.48 0.03 25.80
CA THR A 601 14.44 -1.10 24.86
C THR A 601 15.84 -1.35 24.26
N ALA A 602 16.25 -2.61 24.19
CA ALA A 602 17.49 -3.04 23.56
C ALA A 602 17.22 -4.15 22.54
N LEU A 603 17.57 -3.90 21.28
CA LEU A 603 17.61 -4.89 20.20
C LEU A 603 19.03 -5.46 20.14
N VAL A 604 19.14 -6.77 20.31
CA VAL A 604 20.39 -7.50 20.31
C VAL A 604 20.42 -8.44 19.11
N VAL A 605 21.50 -8.37 18.34
CA VAL A 605 21.82 -9.26 17.22
C VAL A 605 23.15 -9.92 17.53
N SER A 606 23.13 -11.25 17.66
CA SER A 606 24.28 -12.05 18.05
C SER A 606 24.52 -13.16 17.03
N GLY A 607 25.68 -13.14 16.37
CA GLY A 607 26.09 -14.16 15.40
C GLY A 607 27.26 -15.00 15.93
N ALA A 608 27.38 -16.23 15.44
CA ALA A 608 28.54 -17.08 15.74
C ALA A 608 29.86 -16.43 15.26
N ASP A 609 29.83 -15.81 14.08
CA ASP A 609 30.98 -15.21 13.41
C ASP A 609 30.55 -14.10 12.41
N ALA A 610 31.50 -13.63 11.58
CA ALA A 610 31.26 -12.60 10.58
C ALA A 610 30.27 -13.06 9.48
N ASP A 611 30.34 -14.32 9.06
CA ASP A 611 29.49 -14.85 7.99
C ASP A 611 28.04 -15.01 8.46
N ALA A 612 27.85 -15.44 9.71
CA ALA A 612 26.55 -15.46 10.34
C ALA A 612 25.91 -14.07 10.38
N LEU A 613 26.68 -13.01 10.68
CA LEU A 613 26.18 -11.63 10.65
C LEU A 613 25.87 -11.15 9.23
N ARG A 614 26.76 -11.42 8.26
CA ARG A 614 26.55 -11.07 6.83
C ARG A 614 25.30 -11.75 6.27
N ALA A 615 25.02 -12.99 6.68
CA ALA A 615 23.84 -13.72 6.23
C ALA A 615 22.52 -13.05 6.63
N LEU A 616 22.51 -12.17 7.63
CA LEU A 616 21.34 -11.42 8.09
C LEU A 616 21.05 -10.14 7.30
N LEU A 617 22.00 -9.64 6.52
CA LEU A 617 21.93 -8.33 5.83
C LEU A 617 20.69 -8.15 4.95
N ARG A 618 20.21 -9.25 4.35
CA ARG A 618 19.03 -9.25 3.49
C ARG A 618 17.76 -9.67 4.23
N PRO A 619 17.72 -10.80 4.97
CA PRO A 619 16.46 -11.27 5.54
C PRO A 619 16.00 -10.48 6.78
N LEU A 620 16.90 -10.07 7.68
CA LEU A 620 16.52 -9.53 8.99
C LEU A 620 15.68 -8.25 8.94
N PRO A 621 15.93 -7.27 8.04
CA PRO A 621 15.11 -6.06 7.93
C PRO A 621 13.61 -6.34 7.71
N HIS A 622 13.23 -7.51 7.17
CA HIS A 622 11.84 -7.88 6.93
C HIS A 622 11.08 -8.39 8.16
N TYR A 623 11.73 -8.46 9.34
CA TYR A 623 11.15 -9.02 10.56
C TYR A 623 10.87 -8.00 11.67
N GLY A 624 10.69 -6.72 11.32
CA GLY A 624 10.49 -5.63 12.27
C GLY A 624 9.37 -5.84 13.33
N ARG A 625 8.36 -6.67 13.03
CA ARG A 625 7.25 -7.02 13.92
C ARG A 625 7.55 -8.12 14.95
N GLN A 626 8.71 -8.77 14.86
CA GLN A 626 9.07 -9.87 15.76
C GLN A 626 9.72 -9.32 17.03
N SER A 627 9.60 -10.06 18.14
CA SER A 627 10.39 -9.82 19.35
C SER A 627 11.69 -10.62 19.36
N TRP A 628 11.70 -11.79 18.72
CA TRP A 628 12.86 -12.66 18.65
C TRP A 628 12.88 -13.48 17.37
N LEU A 629 14.09 -13.83 16.92
CA LEU A 629 14.37 -14.67 15.76
C LEU A 629 15.58 -15.58 15.99
N VAL A 630 15.57 -16.71 15.31
CA VAL A 630 16.70 -17.64 15.16
C VAL A 630 16.94 -17.88 13.67
N PHE A 631 18.18 -17.73 13.25
CA PHE A 631 18.62 -17.92 11.87
C PHE A 631 19.61 -19.07 11.75
N GLU A 632 19.47 -19.83 10.65
CA GLU A 632 20.49 -20.74 10.14
C GLU A 632 20.93 -20.19 8.76
N GLY A 633 22.10 -19.58 8.71
CA GLY A 633 22.52 -18.75 7.58
C GLY A 633 21.49 -17.66 7.28
N THR A 634 20.92 -17.68 6.06
CA THR A 634 19.93 -16.69 5.59
C THR A 634 18.48 -17.05 5.96
N LYS A 635 18.24 -18.26 6.49
CA LYS A 635 16.89 -18.78 6.74
C LYS A 635 16.48 -18.59 8.19
N ALA A 636 15.36 -17.91 8.42
CA ALA A 636 14.73 -17.88 9.74
C ALA A 636 14.14 -19.26 10.07
N THR A 637 14.65 -19.92 11.11
CA THR A 637 14.19 -21.24 11.58
C THR A 637 13.31 -21.14 12.82
N GLY A 638 13.35 -20.00 13.53
CA GLY A 638 12.44 -19.66 14.61
C GLY A 638 12.16 -18.17 14.62
N ARG A 639 10.94 -17.78 14.99
CA ARG A 639 10.53 -16.39 15.17
C ARG A 639 9.31 -16.33 16.08
N GLY A 640 9.13 -15.21 16.77
CA GLY A 640 7.92 -14.96 17.54
C GLY A 640 7.88 -13.58 18.15
N VAL A 641 6.76 -13.30 18.81
CA VAL A 641 6.58 -12.18 19.72
C VAL A 641 6.62 -12.75 21.14
N TRP A 642 7.17 -12.01 22.10
CA TRP A 642 7.09 -12.41 23.50
C TRP A 642 5.63 -12.50 23.97
N GLU A 643 5.40 -13.34 24.98
CA GLU A 643 4.09 -13.45 25.61
C GLU A 643 3.62 -12.09 26.14
N MET A 644 2.34 -11.80 25.95
CA MET A 644 1.74 -10.60 26.50
C MET A 644 1.57 -10.75 28.01
N GLY A 645 1.85 -9.68 28.74
CA GLY A 645 1.53 -9.61 30.17
C GLY A 645 0.04 -9.35 30.39
N ASP A 646 -0.34 -9.20 31.66
CA ASP A 646 -1.70 -8.80 32.02
C ASP A 646 -2.01 -7.41 31.48
N SER A 647 -3.13 -7.26 30.77
CA SER A 647 -3.58 -5.96 30.29
C SER A 647 -4.08 -5.11 31.46
N PRO A 648 -3.62 -3.85 31.61
CA PRO A 648 -4.14 -2.92 32.62
C PRO A 648 -5.59 -2.51 32.35
N LEU A 649 -6.13 -2.86 31.18
CA LEU A 649 -7.51 -2.66 30.79
C LEU A 649 -8.44 -3.82 31.19
N ARG A 650 -7.93 -4.79 31.96
CA ARG A 650 -8.74 -5.84 32.59
C ARG A 650 -8.75 -5.68 34.11
N ARG A 651 -9.91 -5.87 34.74
CA ARG A 651 -10.04 -5.92 36.20
C ARG A 651 -11.01 -7.00 36.65
N VAL A 652 -10.63 -7.74 37.68
CA VAL A 652 -11.55 -8.63 38.43
C VAL A 652 -12.43 -7.76 39.31
N VAL A 653 -13.74 -7.88 39.17
CA VAL A 653 -14.76 -7.09 39.88
C VAL A 653 -15.69 -7.93 40.74
N GLY A 654 -15.64 -9.26 40.59
CA GLY A 654 -16.35 -10.21 41.44
C GLY A 654 -15.64 -10.39 42.78
N ARG A 655 -16.42 -10.73 43.82
CA ARG A 655 -15.90 -11.24 45.09
C ARG A 655 -15.75 -12.75 45.05
#